data_AF-A0A1Y6EC94-F1
#
_entry.id   AF-A0A1Y6EC94-F1
#
_cell.length_a   1.000
_cell.length_b   1.000
_cell.length_c   1.000
_cell.angle_alpha   90.00
_cell.angle_beta   90.00
_cell.angle_gamma   90.00
#
_symmetry.space_group_name_H-M   'P 1'
#
loop_
_entity.id
_entity.type
_entity.pdbx_description
1 polymer ?
#
loop_
_entity_poly.entity_id
_entity_poly.type
_entity_poly.pdbx_seq_one_letter_code
_entity_poly.pdbx_strand_id
1 'polypeptide(L)'
;MTIHARCIIVGLFAGLSMTAAPLAQQATPTPELSQAAPPAASPVVDESALRYFARQGDERRLQAEIARLSAIYPGWVPPADPLNGDTGVDENLQHMWDLYGQGDLAGVQAEIDARMAATPDWRPPQDLLDALSTGSAAAEIRAAATVQDYDTVIRVAANHPDILVCTNVDLLWSLAEAFVDTGSEPRAVDAYSFVLQNCPTAPERLATMQKARTLLSPADMDTLFSFERDDEFAPIRVDQARQSVADYLNGVSRQVDPDAVTLIESAIAAAPTTDDLRLLGYYELQANRARQARDLFQKAVDIDPTPDSLGALARAMVQLRQLTEAEELLAEHRFESDELQAQYLALANSLLAGNPPRRLTPEVLDRIIEAINDSQDADAAQALGWYAFNFGQTQTAARWFLKALEFNPNFEPAAYGLLVSSQKLQDRARVREIIRQWGSLSPRIEQFGKPGAPTDAPVITTIPEPQLVPMRYRFDQGPRLMLVASQTPDQLRAYEQCGQYIPAENFSGAQALGRAWCLMDLDRATEAEQLFQRAILAPSEATRTEAYYGLTLALLRLGLIEEAAVAASAMPQTPERVHEMQIAILADTAVTYYQIGRYDEVLQLLDQRATLAPEQNDLLTIRAWSYYHLGRLREARQIFAAVAATGYSEAQRGLDALQARGFQ
;
A
#
# COMPACT_ATOMS: atom_id res chain seq x y z
N MET A 1 -34.93 50.77 -9.96
CA MET A 1 -34.92 51.08 -11.40
C MET A 1 -35.20 49.78 -12.15
N THR A 2 -36.35 49.74 -12.85
CA THR A 2 -36.75 48.86 -13.97
C THR A 2 -36.45 47.36 -13.84
N ILE A 3 -37.36 46.47 -13.40
CA ILE A 3 -38.66 46.00 -13.98
C ILE A 3 -38.50 45.47 -15.41
N HIS A 4 -38.78 44.17 -15.63
CA HIS A 4 -39.86 43.66 -16.49
C HIS A 4 -40.23 42.21 -16.14
N ALA A 5 -41.54 41.97 -16.06
CA ALA A 5 -42.19 40.74 -15.64
C ALA A 5 -43.31 40.39 -16.64
N ARG A 6 -43.73 39.11 -16.58
CA ARG A 6 -45.00 38.50 -17.03
C ARG A 6 -45.16 38.17 -18.53
N CYS A 7 -45.59 36.93 -18.82
CA CYS A 7 -47.03 36.61 -18.94
C CYS A 7 -47.34 35.11 -19.05
N ILE A 8 -48.35 34.70 -18.28
CA ILE A 8 -49.14 33.45 -18.34
C ILE A 8 -50.29 33.67 -19.33
N ILE A 9 -50.79 32.64 -20.04
CA ILE A 9 -52.22 32.47 -20.37
C ILE A 9 -52.54 30.99 -20.61
N VAL A 10 -53.58 30.54 -19.90
CA VAL A 10 -54.34 29.28 -20.01
C VAL A 10 -55.57 29.56 -20.88
N GLY A 11 -56.01 28.61 -21.71
CA GLY A 11 -57.27 28.71 -22.47
C GLY A 11 -57.96 27.36 -22.70
N LEU A 12 -59.00 27.10 -21.91
CA LEU A 12 -60.08 26.12 -22.14
C LEU A 12 -61.03 26.61 -23.25
N PHE A 13 -61.62 25.70 -24.05
CA PHE A 13 -63.01 25.83 -24.51
C PHE A 13 -63.65 24.48 -24.87
N ALA A 14 -64.96 24.43 -24.62
CA ALA A 14 -65.85 23.27 -24.56
C ALA A 14 -66.53 22.90 -25.89
N GLY A 15 -66.81 21.60 -26.05
CA GLY A 15 -68.15 21.00 -26.22
C GLY A 15 -69.10 21.49 -27.31
N LEU A 16 -69.54 20.56 -28.18
CA LEU A 16 -70.90 20.53 -28.75
C LEU A 16 -71.25 19.12 -29.25
N SER A 17 -72.44 18.66 -28.84
CA SER A 17 -73.06 17.36 -29.12
C SER A 17 -74.23 17.50 -30.12
N MET A 18 -74.74 16.33 -30.56
CA MET A 18 -76.00 16.05 -31.27
C MET A 18 -75.90 16.11 -32.82
N THR A 19 -76.49 15.22 -33.63
CA THR A 19 -77.71 14.37 -33.54
C THR A 19 -77.60 13.13 -34.46
N ALA A 20 -78.39 12.09 -34.18
CA ALA A 20 -78.61 10.91 -35.02
C ALA A 20 -79.99 10.95 -35.72
N ALA A 21 -80.10 10.35 -36.92
CA ALA A 21 -81.35 9.91 -37.59
C ALA A 21 -81.05 8.99 -38.81
N PRO A 22 -82.00 8.18 -39.36
CA PRO A 22 -81.80 6.73 -39.49
C PRO A 22 -82.00 6.08 -40.90
N LEU A 23 -81.58 4.80 -40.99
CA LEU A 23 -82.06 3.63 -41.78
C LEU A 23 -82.37 3.74 -43.29
N ALA A 24 -81.73 2.86 -44.09
CA ALA A 24 -82.41 1.95 -45.03
C ALA A 24 -81.49 0.82 -45.53
N GLN A 25 -81.98 -0.42 -45.42
CA GLN A 25 -81.40 -1.67 -45.93
C GLN A 25 -81.49 -1.78 -47.46
N GLN A 26 -80.44 -2.30 -48.09
CA GLN A 26 -80.55 -3.11 -49.31
C GLN A 26 -79.64 -4.34 -49.21
N ALA A 27 -80.19 -5.50 -49.55
CA ALA A 27 -79.57 -6.81 -49.49
C ALA A 27 -79.04 -7.23 -50.87
N THR A 28 -77.77 -7.71 -50.85
CA THR A 28 -77.12 -8.81 -51.63
C THR A 28 -77.09 -8.73 -53.17
N PRO A 29 -75.98 -9.15 -53.84
CA PRO A 29 -75.49 -10.54 -53.81
C PRO A 29 -74.00 -10.72 -53.51
N THR A 30 -73.76 -11.83 -52.82
CA THR A 30 -72.49 -12.53 -52.60
C THR A 30 -71.84 -12.92 -53.93
N PRO A 31 -70.56 -12.58 -54.17
CA PRO A 31 -69.69 -13.35 -55.05
C PRO A 31 -68.98 -14.43 -54.23
N GLU A 32 -68.95 -15.61 -54.83
CA GLU A 32 -68.31 -16.82 -54.34
C GLU A 32 -66.83 -16.62 -54.00
N LEU A 33 -66.42 -17.38 -52.98
CA LEU A 33 -65.07 -17.67 -52.54
C LEU A 33 -64.08 -17.85 -53.70
N SER A 34 -63.22 -16.86 -53.95
CA SER A 34 -61.85 -17.16 -54.36
C SER A 34 -61.05 -17.41 -53.09
N GLN A 35 -60.53 -18.63 -52.96
CA GLN A 35 -59.61 -19.03 -51.90
C GLN A 35 -58.44 -18.05 -51.86
N ALA A 36 -58.41 -17.20 -50.83
CA ALA A 36 -57.21 -16.46 -50.47
C ALA A 36 -56.14 -17.48 -50.08
N ALA A 37 -54.96 -17.32 -50.67
CA ALA A 37 -53.74 -18.02 -50.28
C ALA A 37 -53.54 -17.94 -48.76
N PRO A 38 -52.93 -18.97 -48.13
CA PRO A 38 -52.69 -18.96 -46.69
C PRO A 38 -51.95 -17.67 -46.28
N PRO A 39 -52.26 -17.11 -45.10
CA PRO A 39 -51.54 -15.94 -44.60
C PRO A 39 -50.05 -16.30 -44.55
N ALA A 40 -49.22 -15.45 -45.17
CA ALA A 40 -47.78 -15.54 -45.03
C ALA A 40 -47.46 -15.56 -43.53
N ALA A 41 -46.68 -16.55 -43.10
CA ALA A 41 -46.22 -16.65 -41.73
C ALA A 41 -45.60 -15.31 -41.29
N SER A 42 -46.02 -14.81 -40.13
CA SER A 42 -45.34 -13.69 -39.49
C SER A 42 -43.84 -14.03 -39.40
N PRO A 43 -42.93 -13.08 -39.72
CA PRO A 43 -41.50 -13.35 -39.60
C PRO A 43 -41.18 -13.78 -38.17
N VAL A 44 -40.38 -14.84 -38.03
CA VAL A 44 -39.84 -15.25 -36.73
C VAL A 44 -38.96 -14.09 -36.25
N VAL A 45 -39.40 -13.40 -35.19
CA VAL A 45 -38.64 -12.32 -34.57
C VAL A 45 -37.61 -12.96 -33.65
N ASP A 46 -36.36 -12.54 -33.80
CA ASP A 46 -35.26 -13.00 -32.95
C ASP A 46 -35.29 -12.23 -31.62
N GLU A 47 -35.53 -12.95 -30.54
CA GLU A 47 -35.65 -12.40 -29.19
C GLU A 47 -34.41 -12.68 -28.31
N SER A 48 -33.31 -13.14 -28.91
CA SER A 48 -32.11 -13.58 -28.17
C SER A 48 -31.44 -12.43 -27.39
N ALA A 49 -31.38 -11.23 -27.97
CA ALA A 49 -30.89 -10.02 -27.31
C ALA A 49 -31.81 -9.59 -26.15
N LEU A 50 -33.13 -9.64 -26.34
CA LEU A 50 -34.11 -9.38 -25.28
C LEU A 50 -33.91 -10.32 -24.09
N ARG A 51 -33.74 -11.62 -24.35
CA ARG A 51 -33.51 -12.62 -23.31
C ARG A 51 -32.19 -12.41 -22.59
N TYR A 52 -31.14 -12.03 -23.32
CA TYR A 52 -29.85 -11.69 -22.71
C TYR A 52 -30.00 -10.49 -21.77
N PHE A 53 -30.56 -9.37 -22.23
CA PHE A 53 -30.75 -8.18 -21.39
C PHE A 53 -31.67 -8.44 -20.21
N ALA A 54 -32.72 -9.24 -20.38
CA ALA A 54 -33.59 -9.65 -19.30
C ALA A 54 -32.87 -10.52 -18.25
N ARG A 55 -31.99 -11.44 -18.67
CA ARG A 55 -31.18 -12.28 -17.73
C ARG A 55 -30.18 -11.45 -16.94
N GLN A 56 -29.61 -10.42 -17.56
CA GLN A 56 -28.68 -9.50 -16.91
C GLN A 56 -29.38 -8.47 -16.02
N GLY A 57 -30.71 -8.36 -16.09
CA GLY A 57 -31.47 -7.32 -15.39
C GLY A 57 -31.25 -5.92 -15.97
N ASP A 58 -30.74 -5.79 -17.19
CA ASP A 58 -30.50 -4.50 -17.86
C ASP A 58 -31.80 -3.98 -18.47
N GLU A 59 -32.68 -3.44 -17.63
CA GLU A 59 -33.99 -2.92 -18.03
C GLU A 59 -33.88 -1.84 -19.12
N ARG A 60 -32.82 -1.03 -19.09
CA ARG A 60 -32.66 0.06 -20.07
C ARG A 60 -32.39 -0.49 -21.46
N ARG A 61 -31.45 -1.44 -21.60
CA ARG A 61 -31.18 -2.09 -22.89
C ARG A 61 -32.32 -2.99 -23.33
N LEU A 62 -33.00 -3.66 -22.38
CA LEU A 62 -34.21 -4.43 -22.67
C LEU A 62 -35.30 -3.56 -23.32
N GLN A 63 -35.61 -2.40 -22.74
CA GLN A 63 -36.62 -1.49 -23.28
C GLN A 63 -36.20 -0.87 -24.63
N ALA A 64 -34.92 -0.55 -24.80
CA ALA A 64 -34.39 -0.08 -26.08
C ALA A 64 -34.57 -1.13 -27.19
N GLU A 65 -34.30 -2.40 -26.88
CA GLU A 65 -34.45 -3.49 -27.83
C GLU A 65 -35.91 -3.81 -28.15
N ILE A 66 -36.80 -3.73 -27.14
CA ILE A 66 -38.25 -3.81 -27.36
C ILE A 66 -38.72 -2.70 -28.33
N ALA A 67 -38.25 -1.46 -28.13
CA ALA A 67 -38.63 -0.34 -29.00
C ALA A 67 -38.11 -0.54 -30.43
N ARG A 68 -36.87 -1.03 -30.58
CA ARG A 68 -36.26 -1.35 -31.88
C ARG A 68 -37.04 -2.42 -32.62
N LEU A 69 -37.31 -3.56 -31.98
CA LEU A 69 -38.04 -4.68 -32.59
C LEU A 69 -39.48 -4.28 -32.95
N SER A 70 -40.15 -3.48 -32.11
CA SER A 70 -41.49 -2.94 -32.41
C SER A 70 -41.48 -2.02 -33.64
N ALA A 71 -40.40 -1.28 -33.88
CA ALA A 71 -40.26 -0.41 -35.05
C ALA A 71 -40.00 -1.19 -36.35
N ILE A 72 -39.24 -2.29 -36.27
CA ILE A 72 -38.88 -3.14 -37.42
C ILE A 72 -40.03 -4.11 -37.76
N TYR A 73 -40.79 -4.55 -36.75
CA TYR A 73 -41.88 -5.53 -36.88
C TYR A 73 -43.21 -4.97 -36.32
N PRO A 74 -43.99 -4.21 -37.13
CA PRO A 74 -45.22 -3.52 -36.67
C PRO A 74 -46.36 -4.40 -36.15
N GLY A 75 -46.25 -5.73 -36.24
CA GLY A 75 -47.20 -6.72 -35.71
C GLY A 75 -46.64 -7.63 -34.62
N TRP A 76 -45.38 -7.42 -34.20
CA TRP A 76 -44.78 -8.13 -33.08
C TRP A 76 -45.25 -7.53 -31.76
N VAL A 77 -45.52 -8.40 -30.78
CA VAL A 77 -45.94 -8.01 -29.43
C VAL A 77 -44.84 -8.46 -28.47
N PRO A 78 -44.26 -7.56 -27.66
CA PRO A 78 -43.21 -7.91 -26.72
C PRO A 78 -43.68 -9.00 -25.76
N PRO A 79 -42.85 -10.04 -25.49
CA PRO A 79 -43.21 -11.10 -24.55
C PRO A 79 -43.41 -10.52 -23.14
N ALA A 80 -44.46 -10.96 -22.45
CA ALA A 80 -44.73 -10.56 -21.07
C ALA A 80 -43.64 -11.03 -20.10
N ASP A 81 -42.95 -12.11 -20.44
CA ASP A 81 -41.78 -12.62 -19.74
C ASP A 81 -40.71 -13.07 -20.76
N PRO A 82 -39.67 -12.24 -21.01
CA PRO A 82 -38.59 -12.56 -21.95
C PRO A 82 -37.75 -13.80 -21.57
N LEU A 83 -37.87 -14.28 -20.32
CA LEU A 83 -37.11 -15.43 -19.80
C LEU A 83 -37.84 -16.77 -19.97
N ASN A 84 -39.15 -16.76 -20.19
CA ASN A 84 -40.01 -17.95 -20.19
C ASN A 84 -40.68 -18.28 -21.54
N GLY A 85 -40.29 -17.62 -22.64
CA GLY A 85 -40.86 -17.85 -23.99
C GLY A 85 -40.25 -19.05 -24.75
N ASP A 86 -41.07 -19.93 -25.33
CA ASP A 86 -40.64 -21.14 -26.08
C ASP A 86 -40.52 -20.96 -27.61
N THR A 87 -40.71 -19.75 -28.16
CA THR A 87 -40.80 -19.52 -29.61
C THR A 87 -39.86 -18.42 -30.09
N GLY A 88 -38.95 -18.72 -31.04
CA GLY A 88 -38.16 -17.70 -31.76
C GLY A 88 -36.69 -17.55 -31.34
N VAL A 89 -36.16 -18.48 -30.53
CA VAL A 89 -34.77 -18.40 -30.04
C VAL A 89 -33.83 -19.04 -31.04
N ASP A 90 -32.84 -18.26 -31.47
CA ASP A 90 -31.70 -18.76 -32.23
C ASP A 90 -30.63 -19.24 -31.25
N GLU A 91 -30.52 -20.56 -31.07
CA GLU A 91 -29.58 -21.16 -30.11
C GLU A 91 -28.12 -20.78 -30.36
N ASN A 92 -27.72 -20.63 -31.64
CA ASN A 92 -26.35 -20.22 -31.99
C ASN A 92 -26.10 -18.76 -31.60
N LEU A 93 -27.06 -17.88 -31.88
CA LEU A 93 -26.96 -16.49 -31.45
C LEU A 93 -27.02 -16.37 -29.92
N GLN A 94 -27.82 -17.21 -29.27
CA GLN A 94 -27.89 -17.24 -27.82
C GLN A 94 -26.54 -17.65 -27.21
N HIS A 95 -25.87 -18.63 -27.81
CA HIS A 95 -24.52 -19.02 -27.41
C HIS A 95 -23.51 -17.87 -27.58
N MET A 96 -23.58 -17.09 -28.67
CA MET A 96 -22.73 -15.90 -28.84
C MET A 96 -22.95 -14.89 -27.71
N TRP A 97 -24.20 -14.64 -27.31
CA TRP A 97 -24.49 -13.77 -26.16
C TRP A 97 -24.00 -14.34 -24.82
N ASP A 98 -24.03 -15.66 -24.66
CA ASP A 98 -23.50 -16.32 -23.47
C ASP A 98 -21.96 -16.22 -23.43
N LEU A 99 -21.26 -16.35 -24.57
CA LEU A 99 -19.80 -16.11 -24.70
C LEU A 99 -19.46 -14.64 -24.39
N TYR A 100 -20.23 -13.70 -24.92
CA TYR A 100 -20.08 -12.28 -24.62
C TYR A 100 -20.24 -12.01 -23.11
N GLY A 101 -21.25 -12.60 -22.48
CA GLY A 101 -21.47 -12.51 -21.03
C GLY A 101 -20.35 -13.13 -20.18
N GLN A 102 -19.57 -14.07 -20.74
CA GLN A 102 -18.39 -14.65 -20.10
C GLN A 102 -17.12 -13.81 -20.32
N GLY A 103 -17.19 -12.76 -21.14
CA GLY A 103 -16.04 -11.95 -21.54
C GLY A 103 -15.19 -12.55 -22.66
N ASP A 104 -15.63 -13.66 -23.29
CA ASP A 104 -14.90 -14.30 -24.40
C ASP A 104 -15.23 -13.62 -25.73
N LEU A 105 -14.72 -12.40 -25.89
CA LEU A 105 -14.94 -11.57 -27.09
C LEU A 105 -14.36 -12.22 -28.36
N ALA A 106 -13.23 -12.92 -28.22
CA ALA A 106 -12.62 -13.65 -29.33
C ALA A 106 -13.48 -14.83 -29.78
N GLY A 107 -14.07 -15.57 -28.83
CA GLY A 107 -15.05 -16.62 -29.09
C GLY A 107 -16.29 -16.09 -29.81
N VAL A 108 -16.83 -14.94 -29.38
CA VAL A 108 -17.96 -14.28 -30.06
C VAL A 108 -17.62 -13.98 -31.53
N GLN A 109 -16.46 -13.37 -31.79
CA GLN A 109 -16.05 -13.04 -33.15
C GLN A 109 -15.85 -14.29 -34.00
N ALA A 110 -15.22 -15.34 -33.45
CA ALA A 110 -15.01 -16.61 -34.16
C ALA A 110 -16.34 -17.29 -34.54
N GLU A 111 -17.33 -17.28 -33.65
CA GLU A 111 -18.67 -17.83 -33.93
C GLU A 111 -19.42 -17.02 -34.98
N ILE A 112 -19.30 -15.69 -34.96
CA ILE A 112 -19.85 -14.81 -36.01
C ILE A 112 -19.24 -15.18 -37.37
N ASP A 113 -17.91 -15.29 -37.45
CA ASP A 113 -17.19 -15.63 -38.68
C ASP A 113 -17.54 -17.03 -39.19
N ALA A 114 -17.58 -18.02 -38.28
CA ALA A 114 -17.96 -19.40 -38.60
C ALA A 114 -19.39 -19.46 -39.15
N ARG A 115 -20.33 -18.73 -38.55
CA ARG A 115 -21.72 -18.71 -38.97
C ARG A 115 -21.92 -17.98 -40.31
N MET A 116 -21.24 -16.87 -40.54
CA MET A 116 -21.25 -16.19 -41.84
C MET A 116 -20.69 -17.08 -42.95
N ALA A 117 -19.64 -17.86 -42.66
CA ALA A 117 -19.08 -18.82 -43.60
C ALA A 117 -20.04 -19.98 -43.91
N ALA A 118 -20.77 -20.47 -42.89
CA ALA A 118 -21.72 -21.57 -43.04
C ALA A 118 -23.06 -21.13 -43.68
N THR A 119 -23.49 -19.89 -43.46
CA THR A 119 -24.80 -19.36 -43.89
C THR A 119 -24.64 -17.98 -44.55
N PRO A 120 -24.42 -17.90 -45.87
CA PRO A 120 -24.10 -16.64 -46.55
C PRO A 120 -25.18 -15.55 -46.51
N ASP A 121 -26.45 -15.93 -46.35
CA ASP A 121 -27.57 -14.99 -46.26
C ASP A 121 -27.79 -14.47 -44.82
N TRP A 122 -27.11 -15.07 -43.82
CA TRP A 122 -27.19 -14.61 -42.44
C TRP A 122 -26.29 -13.39 -42.24
N ARG A 123 -26.80 -12.41 -41.49
CA ARG A 123 -26.04 -11.24 -41.07
C ARG A 123 -26.09 -11.13 -39.54
N PRO A 124 -24.96 -10.82 -38.88
CA PRO A 124 -24.96 -10.63 -37.44
C PRO A 124 -25.88 -9.47 -37.03
N PRO A 125 -26.68 -9.63 -35.97
CA PRO A 125 -27.48 -8.55 -35.41
C PRO A 125 -26.61 -7.36 -35.01
N GLN A 126 -27.09 -6.14 -35.26
CA GLN A 126 -26.33 -4.92 -34.94
C GLN A 126 -26.01 -4.80 -33.45
N ASP A 127 -26.94 -5.17 -32.55
CA ASP A 127 -26.65 -5.05 -31.10
C ASP A 127 -25.51 -5.96 -30.66
N LEU A 128 -25.34 -7.12 -31.30
CA LEU A 128 -24.21 -8.01 -31.02
C LEU A 128 -22.90 -7.39 -31.50
N LEU A 129 -22.90 -6.76 -32.67
CA LEU A 129 -21.72 -6.04 -33.19
C LEU A 129 -21.38 -4.83 -32.33
N ASP A 130 -22.37 -4.06 -31.89
CA ASP A 130 -22.20 -2.89 -31.02
C ASP A 130 -21.68 -3.34 -29.64
N ALA A 131 -22.24 -4.42 -29.07
CA ALA A 131 -21.77 -5.03 -27.84
C ALA A 131 -20.31 -5.52 -27.99
N LEU A 132 -20.00 -6.22 -29.08
CA LEU A 132 -18.65 -6.70 -29.34
C LEU A 132 -17.65 -5.54 -29.51
N SER A 133 -18.03 -4.47 -30.22
CA SER A 133 -17.21 -3.28 -30.39
C SER A 133 -16.92 -2.59 -29.06
N THR A 134 -17.94 -2.39 -28.23
CA THR A 134 -17.80 -1.72 -26.92
C THR A 134 -17.02 -2.58 -25.93
N GLY A 135 -17.29 -3.88 -25.87
CA GLY A 135 -16.54 -4.83 -25.07
C GLY A 135 -15.07 -4.91 -25.48
N SER A 136 -14.79 -4.93 -26.79
CA SER A 136 -13.41 -5.00 -27.31
C SER A 136 -12.64 -3.73 -27.01
N ALA A 137 -13.24 -2.55 -27.20
CA ALA A 137 -12.61 -1.28 -26.85
C ALA A 137 -12.32 -1.17 -25.34
N ALA A 138 -13.24 -1.62 -24.49
CA ALA A 138 -13.02 -1.65 -23.04
C ALA A 138 -11.88 -2.62 -22.66
N ALA A 139 -11.81 -3.80 -23.27
CA ALA A 139 -10.72 -4.75 -23.07
C ALA A 139 -9.37 -4.19 -23.55
N GLU A 140 -9.34 -3.49 -24.69
CA GLU A 140 -8.15 -2.84 -25.23
C GLU A 140 -7.65 -1.74 -24.29
N ILE A 141 -8.53 -0.88 -23.76
CA ILE A 141 -8.15 0.13 -22.77
C ILE A 141 -7.53 -0.52 -21.53
N ARG A 142 -8.15 -1.58 -20.99
CA ARG A 142 -7.61 -2.28 -19.81
C ARG A 142 -6.24 -2.88 -20.08
N ALA A 143 -6.09 -3.60 -21.19
CA ALA A 143 -4.83 -4.20 -21.57
C ALA A 143 -3.73 -3.14 -21.80
N ALA A 144 -4.07 -2.05 -22.49
CA ALA A 144 -3.17 -0.93 -22.72
C ALA A 144 -2.76 -0.25 -21.40
N ALA A 145 -3.70 -0.03 -20.47
CA ALA A 145 -3.41 0.53 -19.16
C ALA A 145 -2.48 -0.37 -18.33
N THR A 146 -2.67 -1.70 -18.36
CA THR A 146 -1.80 -2.66 -17.66
C THR A 146 -0.34 -2.58 -18.12
N VAL A 147 -0.11 -2.36 -19.41
CA VAL A 147 1.24 -2.21 -19.98
C VAL A 147 1.69 -0.75 -20.13
N GLN A 148 0.93 0.19 -19.57
CA GLN A 148 1.18 1.64 -19.60
C GLN A 148 1.28 2.23 -21.02
N ASP A 149 0.57 1.65 -22.00
CA ASP A 149 0.39 2.24 -23.34
C ASP A 149 -0.71 3.30 -23.30
N TYR A 150 -0.40 4.44 -22.69
CA TYR A 150 -1.34 5.53 -22.45
C TYR A 150 -1.79 6.24 -23.73
N ASP A 151 -0.97 6.23 -24.80
CA ASP A 151 -1.36 6.73 -26.12
C ASP A 151 -2.52 5.91 -26.70
N THR A 152 -2.47 4.58 -26.54
CA THR A 152 -3.57 3.70 -26.94
C THR A 152 -4.80 3.91 -26.06
N VAL A 153 -4.66 4.03 -24.74
CA VAL A 153 -5.78 4.34 -23.83
C VAL A 153 -6.53 5.59 -24.30
N ILE A 154 -5.82 6.70 -24.52
CA ILE A 154 -6.41 7.97 -24.94
C ILE A 154 -7.09 7.84 -26.31
N ARG A 155 -6.42 7.20 -27.27
CA ARG A 155 -6.94 7.03 -28.63
C ARG A 155 -8.23 6.19 -28.65
N VAL A 156 -8.24 5.06 -27.95
CA VAL A 156 -9.40 4.16 -27.92
C VAL A 156 -10.56 4.84 -27.17
N ALA A 157 -10.30 5.46 -26.02
CA ALA A 157 -11.32 6.19 -25.26
C ALA A 157 -11.91 7.37 -26.07
N ALA A 158 -11.11 8.09 -26.84
CA ALA A 158 -11.58 9.18 -27.69
C ALA A 158 -12.48 8.70 -28.84
N ASN A 159 -12.25 7.49 -29.35
CA ASN A 159 -13.06 6.88 -30.42
C ASN A 159 -14.31 6.16 -29.88
N HIS A 160 -14.33 5.82 -28.59
CA HIS A 160 -15.43 5.15 -27.91
C HIS A 160 -15.86 5.92 -26.64
N PRO A 161 -16.42 7.14 -26.76
CA PRO A 161 -16.86 7.90 -25.59
C PRO A 161 -18.06 7.28 -24.86
N ASP A 162 -18.79 6.38 -25.52
CA ASP A 162 -19.98 5.70 -25.01
C ASP A 162 -19.68 4.67 -23.90
N ILE A 163 -18.45 4.17 -23.80
CA ILE A 163 -18.02 3.25 -22.74
C ILE A 163 -17.50 3.98 -21.49
N LEU A 164 -17.33 5.30 -21.55
CA LEU A 164 -16.86 6.16 -20.43
C LEU A 164 -18.02 6.54 -19.50
N VAL A 165 -18.58 5.53 -18.84
CA VAL A 165 -19.79 5.64 -18.01
C VAL A 165 -19.57 5.06 -16.62
N CYS A 166 -20.49 5.32 -15.69
CA CYS A 166 -20.38 4.87 -14.30
C CYS A 166 -20.40 3.35 -14.10
N THR A 167 -20.78 2.54 -15.10
CA THR A 167 -20.63 1.08 -15.02
C THR A 167 -19.19 0.63 -15.35
N ASN A 168 -18.38 1.51 -15.91
CA ASN A 168 -16.99 1.28 -16.35
C ASN A 168 -16.07 2.37 -15.76
N VAL A 169 -16.19 2.63 -14.46
CA VAL A 169 -15.41 3.66 -13.77
C VAL A 169 -13.89 3.40 -13.87
N ASP A 170 -13.48 2.13 -14.00
CA ASP A 170 -12.10 1.71 -14.24
C ASP A 170 -11.50 2.28 -15.53
N LEU A 171 -12.30 2.41 -16.59
CA LEU A 171 -11.85 3.00 -17.85
C LEU A 171 -11.65 4.52 -17.71
N LEU A 172 -12.52 5.18 -16.94
CA LEU A 172 -12.39 6.61 -16.61
C LEU A 172 -11.13 6.86 -15.76
N TRP A 173 -10.82 5.98 -14.81
CA TRP A 173 -9.58 6.06 -14.04
C TRP A 173 -8.34 5.84 -14.92
N SER A 174 -8.36 4.84 -15.79
CA SER A 174 -7.24 4.56 -16.72
C SER A 174 -7.00 5.75 -17.67
N LEU A 175 -8.07 6.38 -18.13
CA LEU A 175 -7.99 7.59 -18.96
C LEU A 175 -7.42 8.79 -18.17
N ALA A 176 -7.83 8.96 -16.92
CA ALA A 176 -7.29 10.02 -16.06
C ALA A 176 -5.78 9.83 -15.82
N GLU A 177 -5.36 8.60 -15.52
CA GLU A 177 -3.94 8.25 -15.36
C GLU A 177 -3.15 8.52 -16.65
N ALA A 178 -3.68 8.09 -17.80
CA ALA A 178 -3.08 8.38 -19.10
C ALA A 178 -2.93 9.88 -19.36
N PHE A 179 -3.89 10.71 -18.93
CA PHE A 179 -3.78 12.16 -19.03
C PHE A 179 -2.70 12.74 -18.12
N VAL A 180 -2.51 12.23 -16.90
CA VAL A 180 -1.42 12.68 -16.03
C VAL A 180 -0.06 12.36 -16.66
N ASP A 181 0.15 11.12 -17.10
CA ASP A 181 1.44 10.68 -17.65
C ASP A 181 1.81 11.41 -18.96
N THR A 182 0.81 11.67 -19.81
CA THR A 182 1.00 12.44 -21.05
C THR A 182 1.06 13.95 -20.85
N GLY A 183 1.10 14.44 -19.60
CA GLY A 183 1.27 15.86 -19.24
C GLY A 183 0.01 16.72 -19.39
N SER A 184 -1.17 16.10 -19.42
CA SER A 184 -2.49 16.73 -19.52
C SER A 184 -3.28 16.68 -18.21
N GLU A 185 -2.67 17.06 -17.08
CA GLU A 185 -3.27 17.02 -15.73
C GLU A 185 -4.68 17.65 -15.64
N PRO A 186 -5.01 18.80 -16.27
CA PRO A 186 -6.38 19.33 -16.24
C PRO A 186 -7.44 18.38 -16.78
N ARG A 187 -7.10 17.55 -17.78
CA ARG A 187 -8.03 16.54 -18.32
C ARG A 187 -8.19 15.35 -17.37
N ALA A 188 -7.16 15.03 -16.58
CA ALA A 188 -7.28 14.04 -15.52
C ALA A 188 -8.23 14.52 -14.42
N VAL A 189 -8.11 15.79 -14.02
CA VAL A 189 -9.04 16.44 -13.08
C VAL A 189 -10.47 16.40 -13.62
N ASP A 190 -10.69 16.71 -14.90
CA ASP A 190 -12.01 16.61 -15.55
C ASP A 190 -12.57 15.17 -15.49
N ALA A 191 -11.75 14.16 -15.77
CA ALA A 191 -12.16 12.76 -15.75
C ALA A 191 -12.55 12.29 -14.34
N TYR A 192 -11.76 12.62 -13.32
CA TYR A 192 -12.12 12.32 -11.93
C TYR A 192 -13.34 13.11 -11.47
N SER A 193 -13.43 14.39 -11.82
CA SER A 193 -14.60 15.24 -11.52
C SER A 193 -15.89 14.66 -12.11
N PHE A 194 -15.82 14.12 -13.34
CA PHE A 194 -16.96 13.45 -13.97
C PHE A 194 -17.47 12.28 -13.11
N VAL A 195 -16.58 11.42 -12.61
CA VAL A 195 -16.96 10.30 -11.74
C VAL A 195 -17.61 10.82 -10.45
N LEU A 196 -16.99 11.80 -9.79
CA LEU A 196 -17.48 12.34 -8.52
C LEU A 196 -18.84 13.05 -8.64
N GLN A 197 -19.12 13.68 -9.78
CA GLN A 197 -20.37 14.38 -10.04
C GLN A 197 -21.49 13.43 -10.47
N ASN A 198 -21.19 12.47 -11.36
CA ASN A 198 -22.22 11.71 -12.08
C ASN A 198 -22.45 10.30 -11.52
N CYS A 199 -21.44 9.68 -10.91
CA CYS A 199 -21.57 8.31 -10.42
C CYS A 199 -22.19 8.30 -9.01
N PRO A 200 -23.18 7.43 -8.73
CA PRO A 200 -23.97 7.52 -7.50
C PRO A 200 -23.36 6.75 -6.33
N THR A 201 -22.50 5.76 -6.58
CA THR A 201 -22.05 4.86 -5.51
C THR A 201 -20.94 5.50 -4.67
N ALA A 202 -21.13 5.53 -3.35
CA ALA A 202 -20.14 6.09 -2.43
C ALA A 202 -18.77 5.36 -2.51
N PRO A 203 -18.70 4.01 -2.62
CA PRO A 203 -17.42 3.32 -2.75
C PRO A 203 -16.63 3.69 -4.01
N GLU A 204 -17.26 3.81 -5.18
CA GLU A 204 -16.56 4.21 -6.42
C GLU A 204 -16.03 5.65 -6.33
N ARG A 205 -16.79 6.55 -5.68
CA ARG A 205 -16.38 7.94 -5.49
C ARG A 205 -15.21 8.05 -4.51
N LEU A 206 -15.21 7.28 -3.43
CA LEU A 206 -14.08 7.20 -2.49
C LEU A 206 -12.82 6.64 -3.18
N ALA A 207 -12.96 5.53 -3.92
CA ALA A 207 -11.87 4.93 -4.69
C ALA A 207 -11.30 5.88 -5.74
N THR A 208 -12.17 6.68 -6.38
CA THR A 208 -11.77 7.74 -7.30
C THR A 208 -10.85 8.74 -6.65
N MET A 209 -11.21 9.23 -5.46
CA MET A 209 -10.39 10.18 -4.73
C MET A 209 -9.05 9.57 -4.26
N GLN A 210 -9.04 8.31 -3.86
CA GLN A 210 -7.80 7.62 -3.48
C GLN A 210 -6.85 7.45 -4.66
N LYS A 211 -7.37 7.12 -5.86
CA LYS A 211 -6.59 7.08 -7.11
C LYS A 211 -6.08 8.45 -7.52
N ALA A 212 -6.93 9.48 -7.44
CA ALA A 212 -6.53 10.84 -7.75
C ALA A 212 -5.38 11.31 -6.85
N ARG A 213 -5.41 10.98 -5.55
CA ARG A 213 -4.38 11.38 -4.58
C ARG A 213 -2.98 10.85 -4.93
N THR A 214 -2.86 9.71 -5.61
CA THR A 214 -1.55 9.15 -5.96
C THR A 214 -0.93 9.79 -7.19
N LEU A 215 -1.71 10.58 -7.95
CA LEU A 215 -1.30 11.11 -9.25
C LEU A 215 -1.35 12.63 -9.33
N LEU A 216 -2.26 13.27 -8.60
CA LEU A 216 -2.53 14.70 -8.72
C LEU A 216 -1.81 15.54 -7.67
N SER A 217 -1.58 16.81 -8.02
CA SER A 217 -1.08 17.82 -7.08
C SER A 217 -2.07 18.07 -5.91
N PRO A 218 -1.60 18.59 -4.77
CA PRO A 218 -2.49 19.01 -3.67
C PRO A 218 -3.56 20.03 -4.09
N ALA A 219 -3.22 20.95 -4.99
CA ALA A 219 -4.16 21.97 -5.46
C ALA A 219 -5.30 21.38 -6.32
N ASP A 220 -4.99 20.35 -7.11
CA ASP A 220 -5.99 19.64 -7.90
C ASP A 220 -6.86 18.74 -7.01
N MET A 221 -6.27 18.14 -5.97
CA MET A 221 -7.03 17.43 -4.94
C MET A 221 -8.05 18.33 -4.22
N ASP A 222 -7.69 19.58 -3.90
CA ASP A 222 -8.63 20.56 -3.31
C ASP A 222 -9.86 20.79 -4.21
N THR A 223 -9.66 20.78 -5.53
CA THR A 223 -10.77 20.88 -6.49
C THR A 223 -11.70 19.67 -6.37
N LEU A 224 -11.16 18.46 -6.28
CA LEU A 224 -11.96 17.25 -6.19
C LEU A 224 -12.72 17.12 -4.85
N PHE A 225 -12.13 17.60 -3.75
CA PHE A 225 -12.82 17.66 -2.45
C PHE A 225 -14.10 18.51 -2.48
N SER A 226 -14.20 19.49 -3.39
CA SER A 226 -15.42 20.31 -3.53
C SER A 226 -16.65 19.51 -3.98
N PHE A 227 -16.47 18.30 -4.51
CA PHE A 227 -17.56 17.41 -4.94
C PHE A 227 -18.04 16.45 -3.83
N GLU A 228 -17.51 16.57 -2.62
CA GLU A 228 -17.89 15.72 -1.49
C GLU A 228 -19.38 15.74 -1.16
N ARG A 229 -19.91 14.58 -0.76
CA ARG A 229 -21.24 14.42 -0.18
C ARG A 229 -21.11 13.79 1.21
N ASP A 230 -21.80 14.37 2.20
CA ASP A 230 -21.95 13.78 3.54
C ASP A 230 -20.64 13.32 4.21
N ASP A 231 -19.55 14.10 4.05
CA ASP A 231 -18.22 13.85 4.64
C ASP A 231 -17.55 12.53 4.18
N GLU A 232 -17.94 12.00 3.01
CA GLU A 232 -17.46 10.71 2.50
C GLU A 232 -15.95 10.67 2.21
N PHE A 233 -15.27 11.82 2.10
CA PHE A 233 -13.82 11.92 1.87
C PHE A 233 -13.03 12.27 3.15
N ALA A 234 -13.68 12.30 4.33
CA ALA A 234 -12.97 12.47 5.60
C ALA A 234 -11.79 11.51 5.79
N PRO A 235 -11.89 10.20 5.47
CA PRO A 235 -10.75 9.28 5.62
C PRO A 235 -9.53 9.69 4.78
N ILE A 236 -9.75 10.31 3.62
CA ILE A 236 -8.67 10.74 2.73
C ILE A 236 -7.96 11.97 3.29
N ARG A 237 -8.70 12.91 3.87
CA ARG A 237 -8.10 14.07 4.56
C ARG A 237 -7.26 13.62 5.75
N VAL A 238 -7.73 12.64 6.53
CA VAL A 238 -6.95 12.07 7.63
C VAL A 238 -5.67 11.42 7.11
N ASP A 239 -5.73 10.66 6.02
CA ASP A 239 -4.53 10.09 5.40
C ASP A 239 -3.55 11.16 4.88
N GLN A 240 -4.04 12.25 4.28
CA GLN A 240 -3.18 13.37 3.86
C GLN A 240 -2.53 14.05 5.06
N ALA A 241 -3.27 14.21 6.17
CA ALA A 241 -2.72 14.73 7.41
C ALA A 241 -1.63 13.81 7.96
N ARG A 242 -1.85 12.48 7.96
CA ARG A 242 -0.84 11.49 8.38
C ARG A 242 0.44 11.64 7.57
N GLN A 243 0.31 11.74 6.24
CA GLN A 243 1.46 11.92 5.35
C GLN A 243 2.20 13.23 5.63
N SER A 244 1.49 14.34 5.85
CA SER A 244 2.08 15.63 6.18
C SER A 244 2.93 15.56 7.46
N VAL A 245 2.44 14.89 8.50
CA VAL A 245 3.21 14.66 9.73
C VAL A 245 4.41 13.75 9.46
N ALA A 246 4.24 12.66 8.72
CA ALA A 246 5.32 11.74 8.38
C ALA A 246 6.44 12.41 7.57
N ASP A 247 6.09 13.27 6.60
CA ASP A 247 7.05 14.06 5.82
C ASP A 247 7.85 15.02 6.70
N TYR A 248 7.21 15.64 7.69
CA TYR A 248 7.90 16.45 8.69
C TYR A 248 8.86 15.64 9.56
N LEU A 249 8.43 14.45 10.03
CA LEU A 249 9.27 13.55 10.83
C LEU A 249 10.48 13.03 10.06
N ASN A 250 10.30 12.76 8.76
CA ASN A 250 11.35 12.26 7.88
C ASN A 250 12.24 13.37 7.29
N GLY A 251 11.97 14.64 7.61
CA GLY A 251 12.73 15.79 7.12
C GLY A 251 12.49 16.13 5.64
N VAL A 252 11.44 15.58 5.03
CA VAL A 252 10.95 15.96 3.70
C VAL A 252 10.36 17.36 3.76
N SER A 253 9.56 17.64 4.79
CA SER A 253 9.04 18.97 5.08
C SER A 253 9.74 19.61 6.29
N ARG A 254 9.87 20.94 6.27
CA ARG A 254 10.40 21.72 7.41
C ARG A 254 9.34 22.09 8.44
N GLN A 255 8.07 22.08 8.05
CA GLN A 255 6.94 22.48 8.89
C GLN A 255 5.79 21.52 8.67
N VAL A 256 5.06 21.23 9.73
CA VAL A 256 3.79 20.53 9.65
C VAL A 256 2.66 21.56 9.57
N ASP A 257 1.62 21.23 8.82
CA ASP A 257 0.37 21.98 8.86
C ASP A 257 -0.32 21.76 10.23
N PRO A 258 -0.60 22.82 11.02
CA PRO A 258 -1.32 22.68 12.28
C PRO A 258 -2.68 21.98 12.13
N ASP A 259 -3.38 22.20 11.02
CA ASP A 259 -4.70 21.61 10.79
C ASP A 259 -4.59 20.09 10.59
N ALA A 260 -3.49 19.61 10.01
CA ALA A 260 -3.20 18.18 9.91
C ALA A 260 -3.04 17.52 11.29
N VAL A 261 -2.32 18.18 12.21
CA VAL A 261 -2.14 17.68 13.58
C VAL A 261 -3.49 17.61 14.30
N THR A 262 -4.31 18.66 14.21
CA THR A 262 -5.65 18.69 14.81
C THR A 262 -6.57 17.63 14.21
N LEU A 263 -6.47 17.36 12.92
CA LEU A 263 -7.25 16.32 12.27
C LEU A 263 -6.88 14.92 12.80
N ILE A 264 -5.59 14.62 12.98
CA ILE A 264 -5.13 13.35 13.57
C ILE A 264 -5.56 13.24 15.03
N GLU A 265 -5.45 14.32 15.81
CA GLU A 265 -5.95 14.34 17.20
C GLU A 265 -7.45 14.00 17.27
N SER A 266 -8.24 14.55 16.35
CA SER A 266 -9.67 14.24 16.27
C SER A 266 -9.95 12.80 15.85
N ALA A 267 -9.16 12.25 14.92
CA ALA A 267 -9.25 10.86 14.49
C ALA A 267 -8.93 9.91 15.64
N ILE A 268 -7.85 10.18 16.41
CA ILE A 268 -7.48 9.42 17.61
C ILE A 268 -8.59 9.49 18.67
N ALA A 269 -9.20 10.66 18.87
CA ALA A 269 -10.28 10.84 19.84
C ALA A 269 -11.54 10.04 19.45
N ALA A 270 -11.82 9.88 18.16
CA ALA A 270 -12.94 9.10 17.66
C ALA A 270 -12.66 7.59 17.71
N ALA A 271 -11.50 7.17 17.23
CA ALA A 271 -11.06 5.77 17.18
C ALA A 271 -9.53 5.70 17.25
N PRO A 272 -8.93 5.48 18.44
CA PRO A 272 -7.48 5.44 18.57
C PRO A 272 -6.90 4.21 17.88
N THR A 273 -5.94 4.43 16.98
CA THR A 273 -5.12 3.37 16.37
C THR A 273 -3.70 3.46 16.90
N THR A 274 -3.01 2.31 16.96
CA THR A 274 -1.60 2.26 17.39
C THR A 274 -0.74 3.16 16.52
N ASP A 275 -0.99 3.19 15.20
CA ASP A 275 -0.19 3.96 14.25
C ASP A 275 -0.38 5.47 14.40
N ASP A 276 -1.62 5.94 14.58
CA ASP A 276 -1.89 7.36 14.80
C ASP A 276 -1.32 7.84 16.13
N LEU A 277 -1.44 7.02 17.18
CA LEU A 277 -0.84 7.32 18.49
C LEU A 277 0.68 7.39 18.39
N ARG A 278 1.32 6.46 17.68
CA ARG A 278 2.77 6.50 17.44
C ARG A 278 3.17 7.72 16.61
N LEU A 279 2.46 8.00 15.52
CA LEU A 279 2.72 9.14 14.63
C LEU A 279 2.70 10.45 15.40
N LEU A 280 1.62 10.69 16.14
CA LEU A 280 1.47 11.88 16.96
C LEU A 280 2.49 11.90 18.12
N GLY A 281 2.81 10.73 18.69
CA GLY A 281 3.84 10.61 19.72
C GLY A 281 5.22 11.02 19.22
N TYR A 282 5.61 10.59 18.02
CA TYR A 282 6.88 10.99 17.40
C TYR A 282 6.91 12.48 17.05
N TYR A 283 5.79 13.01 16.56
CA TYR A 283 5.63 14.44 16.34
C TYR A 283 5.87 15.25 17.62
N GLU A 284 5.26 14.82 18.74
CA GLU A 284 5.44 15.45 20.04
C GLU A 284 6.89 15.32 20.56
N LEU A 285 7.58 14.19 20.32
CA LEU A 285 9.00 14.05 20.67
C LEU A 285 9.87 15.06 19.92
N GLN A 286 9.69 15.19 18.59
CA GLN A 286 10.45 16.13 17.76
C GLN A 286 10.15 17.58 18.14
N ALA A 287 8.93 17.87 18.61
CA ALA A 287 8.54 19.15 19.18
C ALA A 287 9.07 19.39 20.61
N ASN A 288 9.90 18.49 21.14
CA ASN A 288 10.46 18.50 22.50
C ASN A 288 9.40 18.48 23.62
N ARG A 289 8.28 17.80 23.36
CA ARG A 289 7.13 17.62 24.26
C ARG A 289 7.07 16.16 24.74
N ALA A 290 8.16 15.72 25.37
CA ALA A 290 8.35 14.30 25.69
C ALA A 290 7.31 13.71 26.67
N ARG A 291 6.64 14.54 27.49
CA ARG A 291 5.55 14.07 28.38
C ARG A 291 4.33 13.67 27.58
N GLN A 292 3.90 14.51 26.65
CA GLN A 292 2.79 14.25 25.75
C GLN A 292 3.08 13.02 24.88
N ALA A 293 4.29 12.94 24.34
CA ALA A 293 4.74 11.79 23.57
C ALA A 293 4.68 10.48 24.38
N ARG A 294 5.20 10.48 25.61
CA ARG A 294 5.15 9.31 26.49
C ARG A 294 3.72 8.83 26.72
N ASP A 295 2.79 9.75 26.98
CA ASP A 295 1.38 9.40 27.21
C ASP A 295 0.71 8.83 25.94
N LEU A 296 1.09 9.30 24.75
CA LEU A 296 0.63 8.76 23.46
C LEU A 296 1.20 7.36 23.20
N PHE A 297 2.50 7.15 23.41
CA PHE A 297 3.11 5.84 23.24
C PHE A 297 2.64 4.83 24.28
N GLN A 298 2.37 5.26 25.52
CA GLN A 298 1.77 4.37 26.51
C GLN A 298 0.42 3.86 26.03
N LYS A 299 -0.45 4.74 25.49
CA LYS A 299 -1.71 4.31 24.89
C LYS A 299 -1.50 3.36 23.70
N ALA A 300 -0.46 3.60 22.90
CA ALA A 300 -0.12 2.71 21.78
C ALA A 300 0.25 1.31 22.29
N VAL A 301 1.08 1.22 23.34
CA VAL A 301 1.45 -0.04 24.02
C VAL A 301 0.24 -0.70 24.68
N ASP A 302 -0.65 0.08 25.31
CA ASP A 302 -1.87 -0.43 25.96
C ASP A 302 -2.84 -1.05 24.94
N ILE A 303 -2.83 -0.58 23.69
CA ILE A 303 -3.60 -1.17 22.57
C ILE A 303 -2.85 -2.37 22.00
N ASP A 304 -1.58 -2.19 21.65
CA ASP A 304 -0.75 -3.19 21.01
C ASP A 304 0.75 -3.00 21.34
N PRO A 305 1.34 -3.87 22.19
CA PRO A 305 2.71 -3.78 22.66
C PRO A 305 3.70 -4.34 21.63
N THR A 306 3.69 -3.81 20.41
CA THR A 306 4.67 -4.19 19.38
C THR A 306 6.07 -3.66 19.70
N PRO A 307 7.14 -4.24 19.12
CA PRO A 307 8.49 -3.71 19.25
C PRO A 307 8.60 -2.21 18.92
N ASP A 308 7.83 -1.75 17.93
CA ASP A 308 7.78 -0.33 17.58
C ASP A 308 7.17 0.53 18.69
N SER A 309 6.03 0.11 19.27
CA SER A 309 5.36 0.84 20.35
C SER A 309 6.23 0.89 21.61
N LEU A 310 6.86 -0.24 21.95
CA LEU A 310 7.75 -0.38 23.11
C LEU A 310 9.01 0.48 22.96
N GLY A 311 9.65 0.44 21.78
CA GLY A 311 10.81 1.27 21.48
C GLY A 311 10.48 2.77 21.49
N ALA A 312 9.31 3.14 20.97
CA ALA A 312 8.84 4.53 20.98
C ALA A 312 8.61 5.05 22.42
N LEU A 313 7.96 4.24 23.27
CA LEU A 313 7.75 4.57 24.68
C LEU A 313 9.09 4.71 25.41
N ALA A 314 10.02 3.77 25.21
CA ALA A 314 11.36 3.82 25.80
C ALA A 314 12.11 5.09 25.39
N ARG A 315 12.02 5.51 24.11
CA ARG A 315 12.62 6.76 23.62
C ARG A 315 12.06 7.98 24.35
N ALA A 316 10.75 8.04 24.56
CA ALA A 316 10.13 9.13 25.31
C ALA A 316 10.59 9.16 26.78
N MET A 317 10.68 7.99 27.43
CA MET A 317 11.22 7.86 28.80
C MET A 317 12.68 8.34 28.89
N VAL A 318 13.51 8.01 27.89
CA VAL A 318 14.91 8.45 27.80
C VAL A 318 15.03 9.98 27.72
N GLN A 319 14.22 10.63 26.88
CA GLN A 319 14.20 12.11 26.76
C GLN A 319 13.71 12.77 28.07
N LEU A 320 12.82 12.10 28.81
CA LEU A 320 12.37 12.51 30.15
C LEU A 320 13.37 12.18 31.27
N ARG A 321 14.52 11.57 30.96
CA ARG A 321 15.54 11.09 31.91
C ARG A 321 15.04 10.00 32.88
N GLN A 322 13.99 9.28 32.52
CA GLN A 322 13.44 8.12 33.23
C GLN A 322 14.18 6.83 32.81
N LEU A 323 15.50 6.81 33.02
CA LEU A 323 16.37 5.77 32.46
C LEU A 323 16.16 4.40 33.10
N THR A 324 15.77 4.34 34.37
CA THR A 324 15.54 3.07 35.07
C THR A 324 14.24 2.43 34.62
N GLU A 325 13.18 3.23 34.47
CA GLU A 325 11.89 2.76 33.96
C GLU A 325 11.99 2.31 32.49
N ALA A 326 12.77 3.04 31.68
CA ALA A 326 13.07 2.61 30.30
C ALA A 326 13.86 1.30 30.25
N GLU A 327 14.74 1.05 31.23
CA GLU A 327 15.54 -0.19 31.29
C GLU A 327 14.66 -1.36 31.67
N GLU A 328 13.77 -1.19 32.64
CA GLU A 328 12.82 -2.23 33.05
C GLU A 328 11.91 -2.62 31.89
N LEU A 329 11.35 -1.64 31.17
CA LEU A 329 10.55 -1.89 29.97
C LEU A 329 11.34 -2.66 28.91
N LEU A 330 12.50 -2.14 28.49
CA LEU A 330 13.26 -2.78 27.41
C LEU A 330 13.86 -4.12 27.84
N ALA A 331 14.20 -4.31 29.12
CA ALA A 331 14.76 -5.56 29.62
C ALA A 331 13.81 -6.74 29.36
N GLU A 332 12.52 -6.57 29.61
CA GLU A 332 11.53 -7.64 29.44
C GLU A 332 11.32 -7.99 27.96
N HIS A 333 11.41 -6.99 27.07
CA HIS A 333 11.08 -7.12 25.66
C HIS A 333 12.29 -7.21 24.71
N ARG A 334 13.52 -7.14 25.23
CA ARG A 334 14.76 -7.10 24.42
C ARG A 334 14.96 -8.30 23.47
N PHE A 335 14.25 -9.39 23.69
CA PHE A 335 14.35 -10.61 22.87
C PHE A 335 13.33 -10.66 21.73
N GLU A 336 12.42 -9.70 21.64
CA GLU A 336 11.37 -9.68 20.62
C GLU A 336 11.85 -9.17 19.26
N SER A 337 12.94 -8.38 19.25
CA SER A 337 13.60 -7.95 18.01
C SER A 337 15.03 -7.47 18.26
N ASP A 338 15.88 -7.57 17.23
CA ASP A 338 17.25 -7.04 17.25
C ASP A 338 17.27 -5.51 17.51
N GLU A 339 16.24 -4.80 17.02
CA GLU A 339 16.07 -3.36 17.25
C GLU A 339 15.88 -3.04 18.73
N LEU A 340 15.00 -3.77 19.43
CA LEU A 340 14.83 -3.60 20.88
C LEU A 340 16.08 -4.00 21.66
N GLN A 341 16.78 -5.05 21.24
CA GLN A 341 18.05 -5.45 21.85
C GLN A 341 19.10 -4.33 21.74
N ALA A 342 19.23 -3.72 20.55
CA ALA A 342 20.15 -2.61 20.32
C ALA A 342 19.77 -1.39 21.18
N GLN A 343 18.48 -1.06 21.28
CA GLN A 343 17.99 0.02 22.14
C GLN A 343 18.28 -0.24 23.62
N TYR A 344 18.10 -1.49 24.09
CA TYR A 344 18.43 -1.90 25.45
C TYR A 344 19.92 -1.70 25.75
N LEU A 345 20.81 -2.14 24.85
CA LEU A 345 22.26 -1.99 25.03
C LEU A 345 22.69 -0.52 25.04
N ALA A 346 22.12 0.32 24.17
CA ALA A 346 22.37 1.76 24.18
C ALA A 346 21.95 2.43 25.49
N LEU A 347 20.80 2.03 26.05
CA LEU A 347 20.33 2.49 27.35
C LEU A 347 21.22 2.00 28.49
N ALA A 348 21.61 0.72 28.49
CA ALA A 348 22.50 0.13 29.48
C ALA A 348 23.86 0.87 29.52
N ASN A 349 24.45 1.14 28.36
CA ASN A 349 25.68 1.93 28.26
C ASN A 349 25.51 3.32 28.92
N SER A 350 24.39 3.99 28.68
CA SER A 350 24.09 5.30 29.24
C SER A 350 23.89 5.27 30.76
N LEU A 351 23.29 4.21 31.30
CA LEU A 351 23.16 3.97 32.74
C LEU A 351 24.54 3.77 33.41
N LEU A 352 25.42 2.99 32.77
CA LEU A 352 26.77 2.69 33.27
C LEU A 352 27.71 3.91 33.19
N ALA A 353 27.60 4.71 32.13
CA ALA A 353 28.45 5.87 31.87
C ALA A 353 28.02 7.14 32.65
N GLY A 354 27.00 7.05 33.50
CA GLY A 354 26.46 8.21 34.22
C GLY A 354 27.48 8.93 35.11
N ASN A 355 27.45 10.26 35.11
CA ASN A 355 28.24 11.10 36.02
C ASN A 355 27.32 12.09 36.79
N PRO A 356 27.29 12.06 38.14
CA PRO A 356 27.99 11.13 39.02
C PRO A 356 27.56 9.67 38.81
N PRO A 357 28.42 8.69 39.13
CA PRO A 357 28.11 7.27 38.99
C PRO A 357 26.80 6.93 39.72
N ARG A 358 25.82 6.43 38.99
CA ARG A 358 24.54 5.98 39.56
C ARG A 358 24.76 4.62 40.21
N ARG A 359 24.17 4.40 41.39
CA ARG A 359 24.15 3.05 41.98
C ARG A 359 22.99 2.29 41.35
N LEU A 360 23.32 1.31 40.50
CA LEU A 360 22.35 0.35 39.97
C LEU A 360 22.07 -0.74 41.01
N THR A 361 20.85 -1.29 41.01
CA THR A 361 20.53 -2.45 41.85
C THR A 361 21.22 -3.70 41.30
N PRO A 362 21.44 -4.75 42.12
CA PRO A 362 22.03 -6.00 41.65
C PRO A 362 21.25 -6.60 40.47
N GLU A 363 19.92 -6.53 40.50
CA GLU A 363 19.05 -7.11 39.48
C GLU A 363 19.23 -6.43 38.12
N VAL A 364 19.29 -5.09 38.09
CA VAL A 364 19.56 -4.32 36.86
C VAL A 364 20.96 -4.64 36.34
N LEU A 365 21.95 -4.72 37.24
CA LEU A 365 23.33 -5.00 36.87
C LEU A 365 23.48 -6.40 36.26
N ASP A 366 22.79 -7.40 36.81
CA ASP A 366 22.82 -8.78 36.31
C ASP A 366 22.20 -8.87 34.91
N ARG A 367 21.08 -8.19 34.65
CA ARG A 367 20.48 -8.12 33.30
C ARG A 367 21.39 -7.46 32.27
N ILE A 368 22.03 -6.34 32.65
CA ILE A 368 23.00 -5.66 31.79
C ILE A 368 24.20 -6.58 31.48
N ILE A 369 24.72 -7.27 32.50
CA ILE A 369 25.83 -8.23 32.34
C ILE A 369 25.45 -9.37 31.39
N GLU A 370 24.26 -9.93 31.53
CA GLU A 370 23.74 -10.98 30.65
C GLU A 370 23.67 -10.46 29.20
N ALA A 371 23.00 -9.33 28.97
CA ALA A 371 22.85 -8.76 27.63
C ALA A 371 24.19 -8.43 26.95
N ILE A 372 25.18 -7.90 27.70
CA ILE A 372 26.52 -7.63 27.17
C ILE A 372 27.22 -8.92 26.73
N ASN A 373 27.09 -10.00 27.51
CA ASN A 373 27.74 -11.26 27.15
C ASN A 373 27.05 -11.95 25.96
N ASP A 374 25.72 -11.87 25.89
CA ASP A 374 24.94 -12.47 24.80
C ASP A 374 25.21 -11.76 23.47
N SER A 375 25.25 -10.42 23.48
CA SER A 375 25.53 -9.60 22.30
C SER A 375 27.02 -9.51 21.94
N GLN A 376 27.90 -9.84 22.89
CA GLN A 376 29.35 -9.63 22.78
C GLN A 376 29.71 -8.15 22.47
N ASP A 377 28.94 -7.21 23.01
CA ASP A 377 29.15 -5.78 22.77
C ASP A 377 30.37 -5.24 23.53
N ALA A 378 31.41 -4.84 22.78
CA ALA A 378 32.67 -4.36 23.34
C ALA A 378 32.53 -2.96 23.99
N ASP A 379 31.70 -2.08 23.45
CA ASP A 379 31.46 -0.73 23.96
C ASP A 379 30.76 -0.81 25.33
N ALA A 380 29.71 -1.63 25.44
CA ALA A 380 28.98 -1.86 26.68
C ALA A 380 29.85 -2.59 27.73
N ALA A 381 30.66 -3.57 27.32
CA ALA A 381 31.64 -4.21 28.21
C ALA A 381 32.68 -3.21 28.77
N GLN A 382 33.16 -2.28 27.96
CA GLN A 382 34.02 -1.19 28.41
C GLN A 382 33.30 -0.26 29.39
N ALA A 383 32.05 0.11 29.11
CA ALA A 383 31.25 0.95 30.00
C ALA A 383 31.11 0.33 31.39
N LEU A 384 30.89 -0.99 31.44
CA LEU A 384 30.83 -1.75 32.70
C LEU A 384 32.17 -1.79 33.42
N GLY A 385 33.28 -1.85 32.66
CA GLY A 385 34.63 -1.69 33.20
C GLY A 385 34.84 -0.35 33.89
N TRP A 386 34.43 0.76 33.26
CA TRP A 386 34.51 2.10 33.86
C TRP A 386 33.57 2.25 35.05
N TYR A 387 32.36 1.70 34.99
CA TYR A 387 31.42 1.67 36.11
C TYR A 387 32.06 1.01 37.34
N ALA A 388 32.62 -0.20 37.18
CA ALA A 388 33.33 -0.90 38.25
C ALA A 388 34.53 -0.10 38.77
N PHE A 389 35.31 0.54 37.88
CA PHE A 389 36.46 1.36 38.25
C PHE A 389 36.06 2.56 39.13
N ASN A 390 34.97 3.23 38.76
CA ASN A 390 34.43 4.41 39.47
C ASN A 390 33.91 4.05 40.86
N PHE A 391 33.40 2.83 41.06
CA PHE A 391 33.03 2.31 42.38
C PHE A 391 34.21 1.68 43.16
N GLY A 392 35.45 1.86 42.68
CA GLY A 392 36.67 1.37 43.35
C GLY A 392 36.97 -0.11 43.12
N GLN A 393 36.15 -0.83 42.35
CA GLN A 393 36.31 -2.25 42.03
C GLN A 393 37.33 -2.47 40.91
N THR A 394 38.56 -2.04 41.14
CA THR A 394 39.62 -1.95 40.11
C THR A 394 39.98 -3.31 39.49
N GLN A 395 39.90 -4.40 40.25
CA GLN A 395 40.11 -5.75 39.72
C GLN A 395 38.99 -6.18 38.78
N THR A 396 37.73 -5.90 39.14
CA THR A 396 36.55 -6.16 38.32
C THR A 396 36.62 -5.34 37.03
N ALA A 397 37.00 -4.07 37.12
CA ALA A 397 37.21 -3.19 35.97
C ALA A 397 38.22 -3.78 34.97
N ALA A 398 39.39 -4.22 35.45
CA ALA A 398 40.41 -4.84 34.61
C ALA A 398 39.89 -6.10 33.88
N ARG A 399 39.05 -6.91 34.54
CA ARG A 399 38.44 -8.09 33.91
C ARG A 399 37.45 -7.71 32.79
N TRP A 400 36.63 -6.69 33.01
CA TRP A 400 35.70 -6.20 31.99
C TRP A 400 36.39 -5.56 30.79
N PHE A 401 37.48 -4.82 31.00
CA PHE A 401 38.29 -4.32 29.88
C PHE A 401 38.97 -5.44 29.10
N LEU A 402 39.45 -6.48 29.78
CA LEU A 402 39.93 -7.69 29.10
C LEU A 402 38.81 -8.35 28.29
N LYS A 403 37.61 -8.45 28.87
CA LYS A 403 36.45 -9.02 28.19
C LYS A 403 36.06 -8.25 26.92
N ALA A 404 36.05 -6.92 27.00
CA ALA A 404 35.83 -6.06 25.83
C ALA A 404 36.89 -6.29 24.74
N LEU A 405 38.15 -6.55 25.11
CA LEU A 405 39.22 -6.92 24.16
C LEU A 405 39.10 -8.36 23.64
N GLU A 406 38.48 -9.29 24.39
CA GLU A 406 38.12 -10.62 23.87
C GLU A 406 37.06 -10.50 22.77
N PHE A 407 36.07 -9.61 22.97
CA PHE A 407 35.03 -9.34 21.97
C PHE A 407 35.57 -8.60 20.76
N ASN A 408 36.40 -7.57 20.97
CA ASN A 408 37.07 -6.83 19.91
C ASN A 408 38.55 -6.59 20.24
N PRO A 409 39.46 -7.42 19.68
CA PRO A 409 40.90 -7.31 19.94
C PRO A 409 41.54 -5.97 19.54
N ASN A 410 40.91 -5.21 18.65
CA ASN A 410 41.41 -3.92 18.15
C ASN A 410 40.71 -2.72 18.82
N PHE A 411 40.00 -2.94 19.93
CA PHE A 411 39.29 -1.89 20.65
C PHE A 411 40.17 -1.09 21.63
N GLU A 412 40.80 -0.04 21.10
CA GLU A 412 41.71 0.85 21.85
C GLU A 412 41.12 1.42 23.16
N PRO A 413 39.83 1.83 23.23
CA PRO A 413 39.23 2.31 24.46
C PRO A 413 39.28 1.33 25.64
N ALA A 414 39.06 0.03 25.38
CA ALA A 414 39.20 -1.01 26.39
C ALA A 414 40.68 -1.24 26.77
N ALA A 415 41.60 -1.19 25.81
CA ALA A 415 43.04 -1.28 26.09
C ALA A 415 43.53 -0.15 27.02
N TYR A 416 43.06 1.09 26.79
CA TYR A 416 43.34 2.21 27.68
C TYR A 416 42.71 2.01 29.07
N GLY A 417 41.47 1.54 29.16
CA GLY A 417 40.83 1.22 30.43
C GLY A 417 41.58 0.15 31.24
N LEU A 418 42.07 -0.89 30.56
CA LEU A 418 42.91 -1.93 31.15
C LEU A 418 44.25 -1.36 31.64
N LEU A 419 44.86 -0.44 30.88
CA LEU A 419 46.10 0.24 31.26
C LEU A 419 45.95 1.06 32.53
N VAL A 420 44.91 1.90 32.61
CA VAL A 420 44.58 2.71 33.79
C VAL A 420 44.31 1.82 35.01
N SER A 421 43.52 0.75 34.82
CA SER A 421 43.22 -0.22 35.88
C SER A 421 44.48 -0.94 36.38
N SER A 422 45.34 -1.38 35.46
CA SER A 422 46.61 -2.05 35.78
C SER A 422 47.57 -1.14 36.54
N GLN A 423 47.63 0.14 36.17
CA GLN A 423 48.43 1.13 36.88
C GLN A 423 47.95 1.34 38.31
N LYS A 424 46.62 1.43 38.53
CA LYS A 424 46.03 1.55 39.87
C LYS A 424 46.21 0.29 40.72
N LEU A 425 46.22 -0.89 40.10
CA LEU A 425 46.56 -2.18 40.73
C LEU A 425 48.07 -2.36 40.95
N GLN A 426 48.91 -1.43 40.50
CA GLN A 426 50.37 -1.50 40.55
C GLN A 426 50.98 -2.69 39.76
N ASP A 427 50.27 -3.21 38.76
CA ASP A 427 50.77 -4.28 37.86
C ASP A 427 51.68 -3.68 36.76
N ARG A 428 52.94 -3.45 37.14
CA ARG A 428 53.97 -2.86 36.24
C ARG A 428 54.32 -3.76 35.05
N ALA A 429 54.08 -5.06 35.13
CA ALA A 429 54.33 -5.98 34.03
C ALA A 429 53.27 -5.79 32.95
N ARG A 430 52.00 -5.79 33.34
CA ARG A 430 50.86 -5.56 32.44
C ARG A 430 50.90 -4.18 31.79
N VAL A 431 51.21 -3.13 32.55
CA VAL A 431 51.35 -1.76 32.01
C VAL A 431 52.37 -1.72 30.86
N ARG A 432 53.56 -2.30 31.06
CA ARG A 432 54.60 -2.35 30.01
C ARG A 432 54.15 -3.15 28.79
N GLU A 433 53.45 -4.26 29.02
CA GLU A 433 52.94 -5.10 27.95
C GLU A 433 51.90 -4.38 27.09
N ILE A 434 50.96 -3.68 27.71
CA ILE A 434 49.95 -2.89 26.98
C ILE A 434 50.59 -1.77 26.19
N ILE A 435 51.53 -1.01 26.77
CA ILE A 435 52.27 0.06 26.06
C ILE A 435 53.04 -0.52 24.87
N ARG A 436 53.67 -1.69 25.03
CA ARG A 436 54.40 -2.36 23.95
C ARG A 436 53.48 -2.76 22.79
N GLN A 437 52.30 -3.28 23.09
CA GLN A 437 51.34 -3.75 22.09
C GLN A 437 50.60 -2.58 21.41
N TRP A 438 50.17 -1.59 22.17
CA TRP A 438 49.25 -0.53 21.71
C TRP A 438 49.89 0.83 21.51
N GLY A 439 51.11 1.05 21.98
CA GLY A 439 51.76 2.38 21.94
C GLY A 439 51.92 2.92 20.52
N SER A 440 52.19 2.07 19.53
CA SER A 440 52.27 2.51 18.12
C SER A 440 50.90 2.87 17.51
N LEU A 441 49.81 2.39 18.11
CA LEU A 441 48.43 2.57 17.65
C LEU A 441 47.69 3.69 18.40
N SER A 442 48.13 4.01 19.63
CA SER A 442 47.48 4.97 20.50
C SER A 442 48.48 5.91 21.17
N PRO A 443 48.51 7.20 20.77
CA PRO A 443 49.38 8.20 21.38
C PRO A 443 49.16 8.36 22.89
N ARG A 444 47.91 8.21 23.36
CA ARG A 444 47.59 8.31 24.80
C ARG A 444 48.14 7.13 25.60
N ILE A 445 48.17 5.93 25.01
CA ILE A 445 48.77 4.75 25.63
C ILE A 445 50.30 4.87 25.60
N GLU A 446 50.89 5.32 24.50
CA GLU A 446 52.34 5.52 24.38
C GLU A 446 52.89 6.54 25.41
N GLN A 447 52.12 7.60 25.65
CA GLN A 447 52.50 8.68 26.54
C GLN A 447 52.12 8.41 28.00
N PHE A 448 51.45 7.30 28.29
CA PHE A 448 50.92 7.00 29.62
C PHE A 448 52.00 7.02 30.71
N GLY A 449 51.78 7.81 31.76
CA GLY A 449 52.72 8.00 32.87
C GLY A 449 53.83 9.03 32.61
N LYS A 450 53.90 9.65 31.43
CA LYS A 450 54.74 10.83 31.19
C LYS A 450 54.09 12.09 31.79
N PRO A 451 54.88 13.10 32.22
CA PRO A 451 54.31 14.35 32.73
C PRO A 451 53.36 15.00 31.73
N GLY A 452 52.13 15.32 32.15
CA GLY A 452 51.10 15.93 31.31
C GLY A 452 50.23 14.96 30.50
N ALA A 453 50.51 13.65 30.53
CA ALA A 453 49.65 12.65 29.89
C ALA A 453 48.41 12.33 30.75
N PRO A 454 47.25 12.01 30.15
CA PRO A 454 46.10 11.53 30.89
C PRO A 454 46.44 10.20 31.59
N THR A 455 46.25 10.13 32.90
CA THR A 455 46.49 8.91 33.70
C THR A 455 45.23 8.37 34.37
N ASP A 456 44.13 9.12 34.29
CA ASP A 456 42.89 8.82 35.00
C ASP A 456 41.79 8.34 34.04
N ALA A 457 40.68 7.89 34.63
CA ALA A 457 39.49 7.56 33.89
C ALA A 457 39.00 8.77 33.06
N PRO A 458 38.50 8.56 31.83
CA PRO A 458 37.93 9.64 31.05
C PRO A 458 36.77 10.27 31.83
N VAL A 459 36.85 11.59 32.05
CA VAL A 459 35.78 12.34 32.71
C VAL A 459 34.68 12.57 31.68
N ILE A 460 33.64 11.73 31.71
CA ILE A 460 32.42 11.95 30.95
C ILE A 460 31.61 13.02 31.69
N THR A 461 31.62 14.27 31.22
CA THR A 461 30.95 15.39 31.89
C THR A 461 29.43 15.42 31.67
N THR A 462 28.94 14.68 30.68
CA THR A 462 27.53 14.58 30.31
C THR A 462 27.19 13.13 30.05
N ILE A 463 26.13 12.61 30.68
CA ILE A 463 25.58 11.29 30.36
C ILE A 463 25.39 11.23 28.83
N PRO A 464 26.04 10.29 28.12
CA PRO A 464 25.77 10.11 26.71
C PRO A 464 24.27 9.87 26.56
N GLU A 465 23.60 10.65 25.72
CA GLU A 465 22.21 10.35 25.40
C GLU A 465 22.20 9.01 24.66
N PRO A 466 21.34 8.04 25.05
CA PRO A 466 21.23 6.78 24.33
C PRO A 466 21.03 7.09 22.85
N GLN A 467 21.99 6.69 22.01
CA GLN A 467 21.87 6.85 20.57
C GLN A 467 20.95 5.75 20.04
N LEU A 468 19.66 5.89 20.32
CA LEU A 468 18.63 5.03 19.76
C LEU A 468 18.57 5.31 18.25
N VAL A 469 18.67 4.25 17.43
CA VAL A 469 18.74 4.30 15.96
C VAL A 469 17.75 5.35 15.43
N PRO A 470 18.18 6.30 14.57
CA PRO A 470 17.26 7.29 14.03
C PRO A 470 16.19 6.58 13.18
N MET A 471 14.96 6.54 13.70
CA MET A 471 13.83 5.97 12.95
C MET A 471 13.43 6.95 11.86
N ARG A 472 13.39 6.47 10.62
CA ARG A 472 12.50 7.04 9.61
C ARG A 472 11.12 6.52 9.94
N TYR A 473 10.18 7.43 10.20
CA TYR A 473 8.79 7.04 10.36
C TYR A 473 8.31 6.49 9.01
N ARG A 474 8.21 5.18 8.87
CA ARG A 474 7.56 4.57 7.72
C ARG A 474 6.06 4.71 7.95
N PHE A 475 5.48 5.75 7.37
CA PHE A 475 4.11 5.62 6.95
C PHE A 475 4.16 4.67 5.76
N ASP A 476 3.48 3.53 5.84
CA ASP A 476 3.46 2.59 4.72
C ASP A 476 2.71 3.27 3.56
N GLN A 477 3.49 3.89 2.68
CA GLN A 477 3.06 4.51 1.42
C GLN A 477 2.94 3.46 0.31
N GLY A 478 3.01 2.16 0.62
CA GLY A 478 2.66 1.13 -0.35
C GLY A 478 1.31 1.50 -0.97
N PRO A 479 1.15 1.46 -2.31
CA PRO A 479 -0.15 1.67 -2.90
C PRO A 479 -1.11 0.76 -2.14
N ARG A 480 -2.14 1.37 -1.53
CA ARG A 480 -3.37 0.63 -1.22
C ARG A 480 -3.88 0.19 -2.58
N LEU A 481 -3.35 -0.91 -3.09
CA LEU A 481 -3.93 -1.71 -4.14
C LEU A 481 -5.23 -2.24 -3.55
N MET A 482 -6.23 -1.36 -3.51
CA MET A 482 -7.58 -1.80 -3.71
C MET A 482 -7.60 -2.39 -5.12
N LEU A 483 -7.35 -3.69 -5.20
CA LEU A 483 -8.04 -4.51 -6.16
C LEU A 483 -9.52 -4.38 -5.81
N VAL A 484 -10.17 -3.36 -6.40
CA VAL A 484 -11.63 -3.27 -6.50
C VAL A 484 -12.07 -4.38 -7.46
N ALA A 485 -11.88 -5.63 -7.07
CA ALA A 485 -12.45 -6.77 -7.72
C ALA A 485 -13.66 -7.18 -6.90
N SER A 486 -14.83 -6.64 -7.27
CA SER A 486 -16.17 -7.12 -6.89
C SER A 486 -16.30 -7.70 -5.47
N GLN A 487 -16.54 -6.84 -4.47
CA GLN A 487 -16.82 -7.31 -3.12
C GLN A 487 -18.18 -8.03 -3.06
N THR A 488 -18.17 -9.27 -2.60
CA THR A 488 -19.37 -10.04 -2.25
C THR A 488 -20.11 -9.39 -1.07
N PRO A 489 -21.43 -9.62 -0.93
CA PRO A 489 -22.19 -9.17 0.25
C PRO A 489 -21.62 -9.66 1.59
N ASP A 490 -20.88 -10.77 1.59
CA ASP A 490 -20.21 -11.30 2.77
C ASP A 490 -18.91 -10.53 3.10
N GLN A 491 -18.19 -10.05 2.08
CA GLN A 491 -17.07 -9.13 2.28
C GLN A 491 -17.56 -7.81 2.89
N LEU A 492 -18.64 -7.21 2.36
CA LEU A 492 -19.23 -5.97 2.92
C LEU A 492 -19.66 -6.11 4.39
N ARG A 493 -20.25 -7.25 4.79
CA ARG A 493 -20.56 -7.51 6.21
C ARG A 493 -19.33 -7.75 7.08
N ALA A 494 -18.25 -8.32 6.52
CA ALA A 494 -16.99 -8.43 7.22
C ALA A 494 -16.42 -7.03 7.50
N TYR A 495 -16.44 -6.12 6.51
CA TYR A 495 -15.97 -4.73 6.63
C TYR A 495 -16.62 -3.95 7.79
N GLU A 496 -17.91 -4.16 8.05
CA GLU A 496 -18.62 -3.50 9.17
C GLU A 496 -18.09 -3.91 10.57
N GLN A 497 -17.34 -5.01 10.70
CA GLN A 497 -16.94 -5.60 11.99
C GLN A 497 -15.41 -5.74 12.18
N CYS A 498 -14.60 -5.17 11.29
CA CYS A 498 -13.14 -5.40 11.28
C CYS A 498 -12.33 -4.65 12.34
N GLY A 499 -12.92 -3.67 13.03
CA GLY A 499 -12.18 -2.84 13.98
C GLY A 499 -11.67 -3.58 15.23
N GLN A 500 -12.34 -4.65 15.68
CA GLN A 500 -12.00 -5.34 16.94
C GLN A 500 -11.15 -6.58 16.71
N TYR A 501 -9.99 -6.72 17.37
CA TYR A 501 -9.19 -7.95 17.31
C TYR A 501 -9.98 -9.16 17.84
N ILE A 502 -9.99 -10.24 17.05
CA ILE A 502 -10.55 -11.54 17.42
C ILE A 502 -9.50 -12.57 16.99
N PRO A 503 -9.04 -13.46 17.89
CA PRO A 503 -8.06 -14.49 17.56
C PRO A 503 -8.48 -15.34 16.36
N ALA A 504 -7.54 -15.63 15.46
CA ALA A 504 -7.82 -16.29 14.19
C ALA A 504 -8.47 -17.67 14.35
N GLU A 505 -8.18 -18.37 15.45
CA GLU A 505 -8.70 -19.71 15.75
C GLU A 505 -10.23 -19.72 15.89
N ASN A 506 -10.82 -18.59 16.25
CA ASN A 506 -12.25 -18.42 16.45
C ASN A 506 -13.03 -18.30 15.14
N PHE A 507 -12.35 -18.19 13.99
CA PHE A 507 -12.98 -18.16 12.68
C PHE A 507 -12.91 -19.52 11.99
N SER A 508 -13.95 -19.82 11.21
CA SER A 508 -13.81 -20.83 10.14
C SER A 508 -12.92 -20.29 9.02
N GLY A 509 -12.30 -21.16 8.23
CA GLY A 509 -11.40 -20.72 7.15
C GLY A 509 -12.07 -19.79 6.14
N ALA A 510 -13.35 -19.99 5.82
CA ALA A 510 -14.10 -19.09 4.93
C ALA A 510 -14.36 -17.71 5.55
N GLN A 511 -14.69 -17.65 6.85
CA GLN A 511 -14.89 -16.38 7.56
C GLN A 511 -13.58 -15.61 7.76
N ALA A 512 -12.48 -16.34 7.99
CA ALA A 512 -11.16 -15.77 8.18
C ALA A 512 -10.69 -15.02 6.91
N LEU A 513 -10.98 -15.56 5.72
CA LEU A 513 -10.57 -14.95 4.45
C LEU A 513 -11.15 -13.53 4.27
N GLY A 514 -12.47 -13.38 4.41
CA GLY A 514 -13.12 -12.07 4.23
C GLY A 514 -12.63 -11.03 5.23
N ARG A 515 -12.36 -11.45 6.47
CA ARG A 515 -11.81 -10.58 7.51
C ARG A 515 -10.34 -10.25 7.29
N ALA A 516 -9.53 -11.19 6.81
CA ALA A 516 -8.11 -10.97 6.52
C ALA A 516 -7.93 -9.86 5.47
N TRP A 517 -8.71 -9.90 4.38
CA TRP A 517 -8.69 -8.84 3.36
C TRP A 517 -9.11 -7.48 3.91
N CYS A 518 -10.12 -7.46 4.77
CA CYS A 518 -10.51 -6.24 5.44
C CYS A 518 -9.40 -5.68 6.36
N LEU A 519 -8.66 -6.53 7.07
CA LEU A 519 -7.51 -6.11 7.88
C LEU A 519 -6.35 -5.63 7.02
N MET A 520 -6.14 -6.19 5.82
CA MET A 520 -5.19 -5.65 4.84
C MET A 520 -5.54 -4.22 4.44
N ASP A 521 -6.82 -3.88 4.32
CA ASP A 521 -7.24 -2.51 3.99
C ASP A 521 -7.04 -1.53 5.15
N LEU A 522 -7.13 -2.03 6.39
CA LEU A 522 -6.85 -1.29 7.62
C LEU A 522 -5.36 -1.25 7.98
N ASP A 523 -4.49 -1.78 7.13
CA ASP A 523 -3.05 -1.88 7.31
C ASP A 523 -2.59 -2.71 8.51
N ARG A 524 -3.42 -3.66 8.94
CA ARG A 524 -3.13 -4.58 10.05
C ARG A 524 -2.56 -5.89 9.53
N ALA A 525 -1.42 -5.80 8.83
CA ALA A 525 -0.82 -6.92 8.10
C ALA A 525 -0.51 -8.14 8.98
N THR A 526 -0.08 -7.94 10.23
CA THR A 526 0.22 -9.03 11.19
C THR A 526 -1.01 -9.87 11.53
N GLU A 527 -2.18 -9.25 11.68
CA GLU A 527 -3.41 -9.96 11.98
C GLU A 527 -4.05 -10.56 10.73
N ALA A 528 -3.91 -9.86 9.60
CA ALA A 528 -4.31 -10.38 8.31
C ALA A 528 -3.55 -11.67 7.99
N GLU A 529 -2.24 -11.70 8.24
CA GLU A 529 -1.36 -12.87 8.12
C GLU A 529 -1.93 -14.08 8.87
N GLN A 530 -2.22 -13.93 10.17
CA GLN A 530 -2.77 -15.01 11.00
C GLN A 530 -4.15 -15.50 10.50
N LEU A 531 -5.01 -14.57 10.04
CA LEU A 531 -6.30 -14.93 9.46
C LEU A 531 -6.18 -15.57 8.08
N PHE A 532 -5.20 -15.20 7.26
CA PHE A 532 -4.90 -15.91 6.02
C PHE A 532 -4.37 -17.32 6.29
N GLN A 533 -3.49 -17.49 7.28
CA GLN A 533 -3.08 -18.81 7.76
C GLN A 533 -4.27 -19.67 8.20
N ARG A 534 -5.24 -19.07 8.89
CA ARG A 534 -6.50 -19.76 9.22
C ARG A 534 -7.33 -20.09 7.98
N ALA A 535 -7.41 -19.17 7.02
CA ALA A 535 -8.17 -19.32 5.78
C ALA A 535 -7.62 -20.44 4.88
N ILE A 536 -6.31 -20.71 4.93
CA ILE A 536 -5.66 -21.85 4.25
C ILE A 536 -6.22 -23.20 4.74
N LEU A 537 -6.78 -23.28 5.94
CA LEU A 537 -7.41 -24.49 6.47
C LEU A 537 -8.83 -24.73 5.91
N ALA A 538 -9.35 -23.84 5.06
CA ALA A 538 -10.66 -24.01 4.44
C ALA A 538 -10.70 -25.25 3.52
N PRO A 539 -11.85 -25.94 3.43
CA PRO A 539 -12.01 -27.09 2.55
C PRO A 539 -12.06 -26.73 1.06
N SER A 540 -12.38 -25.47 0.73
CA SER A 540 -12.48 -24.97 -0.66
C SER A 540 -11.12 -24.61 -1.23
N GLU A 541 -10.79 -25.18 -2.39
CA GLU A 541 -9.55 -24.85 -3.12
C GLU A 541 -9.47 -23.38 -3.53
N ALA A 542 -10.60 -22.79 -3.94
CA ALA A 542 -10.67 -21.38 -4.30
C ALA A 542 -10.36 -20.47 -3.09
N THR A 543 -10.89 -20.82 -1.91
CA THR A 543 -10.62 -20.09 -0.67
C THR A 543 -9.15 -20.20 -0.26
N ARG A 544 -8.53 -21.37 -0.41
CA ARG A 544 -7.11 -21.55 -0.11
C ARG A 544 -6.22 -20.79 -1.10
N THR A 545 -6.56 -20.81 -2.39
CA THR A 545 -5.84 -20.07 -3.43
C THR A 545 -5.83 -18.58 -3.13
N GLU A 546 -7.00 -18.04 -2.76
CA GLU A 546 -7.13 -16.63 -2.36
C GLU A 546 -6.39 -16.32 -1.05
N ALA A 547 -6.42 -17.24 -0.09
CA ALA A 547 -5.72 -17.08 1.18
C ALA A 547 -4.21 -17.06 1.03
N TYR A 548 -3.62 -17.91 0.16
CA TYR A 548 -2.18 -17.89 -0.12
C TYR A 548 -1.75 -16.61 -0.86
N TYR A 549 -2.60 -16.10 -1.75
CA TYR A 549 -2.36 -14.81 -2.39
C TYR A 549 -2.34 -13.67 -1.36
N GLY A 550 -3.39 -13.56 -0.54
CA GLY A 550 -3.47 -12.56 0.53
C GLY A 550 -2.35 -12.71 1.57
N LEU A 551 -1.99 -13.94 1.93
CA LEU A 551 -0.86 -14.23 2.83
C LEU A 551 0.46 -13.70 2.25
N THR A 552 0.70 -13.91 0.96
CA THR A 552 1.90 -13.39 0.28
C THR A 552 1.97 -11.88 0.40
N LEU A 553 0.86 -11.17 0.14
CA LEU A 553 0.80 -9.71 0.25
C LEU A 553 1.01 -9.23 1.70
N ALA A 554 0.41 -9.92 2.67
CA ALA A 554 0.58 -9.61 4.09
C ALA A 554 2.05 -9.78 4.51
N LEU A 555 2.69 -10.88 4.12
CA LEU A 555 4.10 -11.17 4.43
C LEU A 555 5.04 -10.16 3.78
N LEU A 556 4.77 -9.72 2.55
CA LEU A 556 5.52 -8.65 1.90
C LEU A 556 5.44 -7.34 2.68
N ARG A 557 4.25 -6.93 3.13
CA ARG A 557 4.10 -5.74 3.99
C ARG A 557 4.83 -5.87 5.33
N LEU A 558 4.89 -7.07 5.88
CA LEU A 558 5.64 -7.35 7.11
C LEU A 558 7.17 -7.42 6.89
N GLY A 559 7.64 -7.37 5.64
CA GLY A 559 9.05 -7.53 5.31
C GLY A 559 9.57 -8.98 5.42
N LEU A 560 8.67 -9.96 5.53
CA LEU A 560 8.97 -11.39 5.62
C LEU A 560 9.06 -12.01 4.22
N ILE A 561 10.12 -11.63 3.50
CA ILE A 561 10.20 -11.85 2.04
C ILE A 561 10.43 -13.32 1.67
N GLU A 562 11.18 -14.08 2.47
CA GLU A 562 11.41 -15.50 2.21
C GLU A 562 10.11 -16.30 2.39
N GLU A 563 9.36 -16.00 3.44
CA GLU A 563 8.04 -16.56 3.72
C GLU A 563 7.03 -16.18 2.65
N ALA A 564 7.06 -14.93 2.17
CA ALA A 564 6.22 -14.47 1.07
C ALA A 564 6.50 -15.27 -0.21
N ALA A 565 7.77 -15.52 -0.55
CA ALA A 565 8.11 -16.33 -1.71
C ALA A 565 7.64 -17.79 -1.59
N VAL A 566 7.72 -18.37 -0.38
CA VAL A 566 7.17 -19.70 -0.09
C VAL A 566 5.65 -19.71 -0.28
N ALA A 567 4.94 -18.74 0.32
CA ALA A 567 3.49 -18.62 0.21
C ALA A 567 3.02 -18.42 -1.24
N ALA A 568 3.73 -17.61 -2.02
CA ALA A 568 3.43 -17.34 -3.43
C ALA A 568 3.51 -18.61 -4.30
N SER A 569 4.38 -19.56 -3.92
CA SER A 569 4.59 -20.83 -4.64
C SER A 569 3.68 -21.97 -4.17
N ALA A 570 2.92 -21.77 -3.08
CA ALA A 570 2.21 -22.85 -2.42
C ALA A 570 0.98 -23.36 -3.18
N MET A 571 0.37 -22.51 -4.02
CA MET A 571 -0.79 -22.87 -4.85
C MET A 571 -0.71 -22.23 -6.24
N PRO A 572 -1.33 -22.84 -7.27
CA PRO A 572 -1.45 -22.22 -8.59
C PRO A 572 -2.16 -20.88 -8.49
N GLN A 573 -1.55 -19.84 -9.04
CA GLN A 573 -2.12 -18.48 -9.12
C GLN A 573 -2.31 -18.08 -10.59
N THR A 574 -3.08 -17.03 -10.84
CA THR A 574 -3.23 -16.49 -12.19
C THR A 574 -1.88 -15.91 -12.67
N PRO A 575 -1.60 -15.94 -13.99
CA PRO A 575 -0.35 -15.38 -14.53
C PRO A 575 -0.09 -13.94 -14.09
N GLU A 576 -1.14 -13.13 -13.98
CA GLU A 576 -1.07 -11.73 -13.55
C GLU A 576 -0.62 -11.62 -12.10
N ARG A 577 -1.24 -12.37 -11.18
CA ARG A 577 -0.84 -12.39 -9.76
C ARG A 577 0.58 -12.91 -9.58
N VAL A 578 0.97 -13.94 -10.33
CA VAL A 578 2.35 -14.45 -10.31
C VAL A 578 3.33 -13.36 -10.73
N HIS A 579 3.01 -12.63 -11.80
CA HIS A 579 3.84 -11.54 -12.30
C HIS A 579 3.99 -10.40 -11.27
N GLU A 580 2.87 -9.94 -10.69
CA GLU A 580 2.85 -8.90 -9.66
C GLU A 580 3.65 -9.30 -8.42
N MET A 581 3.40 -10.50 -7.88
CA MET A 581 4.13 -11.00 -6.70
C MET A 581 5.63 -11.14 -6.97
N GLN A 582 6.02 -11.63 -8.15
CA GLN A 582 7.45 -11.74 -8.51
C GLN A 582 8.14 -10.39 -8.57
N ILE A 583 7.50 -9.37 -9.15
CA ILE A 583 8.04 -8.00 -9.20
C ILE A 583 8.26 -7.46 -7.79
N ALA A 584 7.28 -7.63 -6.89
CA ALA A 584 7.34 -7.16 -5.51
C ALA A 584 8.41 -7.91 -4.69
N ILE A 585 8.39 -9.25 -4.72
CA ILE A 585 9.37 -10.10 -4.01
C ILE A 585 10.80 -9.75 -4.46
N LEU A 586 11.05 -9.61 -5.76
CA LEU A 586 12.39 -9.27 -6.26
C LEU A 586 12.85 -7.87 -5.83
N ALA A 587 11.94 -6.89 -5.84
CA ALA A 587 12.24 -5.53 -5.37
C ALA A 587 12.59 -5.53 -3.89
N ASP A 588 11.75 -6.12 -3.05
CA ASP A 588 11.94 -6.12 -1.60
C ASP A 588 13.16 -6.94 -1.19
N THR A 589 13.41 -8.08 -1.85
CA THR A 589 14.65 -8.85 -1.65
C THR A 589 15.88 -8.02 -1.99
N ALA A 590 15.84 -7.25 -3.08
CA ALA A 590 16.95 -6.38 -3.48
C ALA A 590 17.18 -5.27 -2.45
N VAL A 591 16.12 -4.65 -1.91
CA VAL A 591 16.23 -3.66 -0.83
C VAL A 591 16.86 -4.27 0.41
N THR A 592 16.40 -5.46 0.84
CA THR A 592 16.94 -6.17 2.00
C THR A 592 18.41 -6.51 1.82
N TYR A 593 18.79 -7.05 0.66
CA TYR A 593 20.18 -7.41 0.35
C TYR A 593 21.10 -6.19 0.30
N TYR A 594 20.58 -5.05 -0.17
CA TYR A 594 21.31 -3.79 -0.15
C TYR A 594 21.62 -3.34 1.28
N GLN A 595 20.64 -3.43 2.19
CA GLN A 595 20.80 -3.03 3.59
C GLN A 595 21.85 -3.87 4.34
N ILE A 596 21.96 -5.16 4.03
CA ILE A 596 22.96 -6.06 4.63
C ILE A 596 24.30 -6.08 3.87
N GLY A 597 24.47 -5.23 2.85
CA GLY A 597 25.74 -5.04 2.14
C GLY A 597 26.05 -6.05 1.03
N ARG A 598 25.07 -6.83 0.58
CA ARG A 598 25.20 -7.84 -0.49
C ARG A 598 24.97 -7.26 -1.88
N TYR A 599 25.83 -6.33 -2.27
CA TYR A 599 25.63 -5.48 -3.45
C TYR A 599 25.65 -6.22 -4.80
N ASP A 600 26.41 -7.32 -4.94
CA ASP A 600 26.43 -8.10 -6.17
C ASP A 600 25.09 -8.81 -6.39
N GLU A 601 24.49 -9.33 -5.32
CA GLU A 601 23.19 -9.99 -5.36
C GLU A 601 22.04 -9.01 -5.56
N VAL A 602 22.14 -7.78 -5.04
CA VAL A 602 21.21 -6.69 -5.37
C VAL A 602 21.14 -6.49 -6.88
N LEU A 603 22.29 -6.39 -7.55
CA LEU A 603 22.33 -6.18 -9.00
C LEU A 603 21.67 -7.33 -9.78
N GLN A 604 21.91 -8.58 -9.35
CA GLN A 604 21.28 -9.75 -9.97
C GLN A 604 19.76 -9.76 -9.80
N LEU A 605 19.26 -9.43 -8.62
CA LEU A 605 17.83 -9.34 -8.33
C LEU A 605 17.16 -8.23 -9.14
N LEU A 606 17.79 -7.06 -9.22
CA LEU A 606 17.30 -5.95 -10.02
C LEU A 606 17.33 -6.30 -11.52
N ASP A 607 18.36 -6.99 -12.01
CA ASP A 607 18.43 -7.46 -13.40
C ASP A 607 17.30 -8.44 -13.72
N GLN A 608 17.01 -9.36 -12.81
CA GLN A 608 15.87 -10.29 -12.94
C GLN A 608 14.55 -9.53 -12.95
N ARG A 609 14.35 -8.57 -12.04
CA ARG A 609 13.15 -7.74 -11.98
C ARG A 609 12.96 -6.92 -13.25
N ALA A 610 14.04 -6.38 -13.82
CA ALA A 610 14.02 -5.57 -15.03
C ALA A 610 13.54 -6.33 -16.28
N THR A 611 13.58 -7.67 -16.25
CA THR A 611 12.95 -8.51 -17.30
C THR A 611 11.43 -8.57 -17.20
N LEU A 612 10.88 -8.24 -16.02
CA LEU A 612 9.46 -8.31 -15.70
C LEU A 612 8.81 -6.91 -15.72
N ALA A 613 9.48 -5.92 -15.14
CA ALA A 613 8.98 -4.55 -15.07
C ALA A 613 10.11 -3.52 -15.16
N PRO A 614 9.87 -2.34 -15.77
CA PRO A 614 10.80 -1.22 -15.73
C PRO A 614 11.26 -0.88 -14.30
N GLU A 615 12.52 -0.47 -14.17
CA GLU A 615 13.07 -0.03 -12.87
C GLU A 615 12.64 1.39 -12.54
N GLN A 616 12.12 1.57 -11.33
CA GLN A 616 11.73 2.86 -10.78
C GLN A 616 12.95 3.62 -10.21
N ASN A 617 12.80 4.93 -9.99
CA ASN A 617 13.91 5.83 -9.61
C ASN A 617 14.58 5.44 -8.27
N ASP A 618 13.82 4.91 -7.33
CA ASP A 618 14.27 4.38 -6.04
C ASP A 618 15.17 3.13 -6.23
N LEU A 619 14.75 2.16 -7.04
CA LEU A 619 15.52 0.96 -7.36
C LEU A 619 16.76 1.28 -8.21
N LEU A 620 16.64 2.21 -9.16
CA LEU A 620 17.80 2.72 -9.91
C LEU A 620 18.81 3.41 -8.99
N THR A 621 18.34 4.11 -7.96
CA THR A 621 19.20 4.73 -6.96
C THR A 621 19.92 3.66 -6.11
N ILE A 622 19.22 2.60 -5.69
CA ILE A 622 19.82 1.44 -5.01
C ILE A 622 20.88 0.76 -5.92
N ARG A 623 20.56 0.53 -7.20
CA ARG A 623 21.50 0.00 -8.20
C ARG A 623 22.76 0.86 -8.30
N ALA A 624 22.61 2.18 -8.37
CA ALA A 624 23.72 3.12 -8.44
C ALA A 624 24.60 3.09 -7.17
N TRP A 625 23.99 3.00 -5.98
CA TRP A 625 24.72 2.83 -4.74
C TRP A 625 25.44 1.49 -4.66
N SER A 626 24.81 0.39 -5.10
CA SER A 626 25.46 -0.92 -5.19
C SER A 626 26.71 -0.87 -6.08
N TYR A 627 26.64 -0.25 -7.26
CA TYR A 627 27.83 -0.02 -8.08
C TYR A 627 28.89 0.83 -7.38
N TYR A 628 28.48 1.87 -6.63
CA TYR A 628 29.42 2.71 -5.87
C TYR A 628 30.17 1.91 -4.80
N HIS A 629 29.48 1.05 -4.04
CA HIS A 629 30.08 0.21 -3.01
C HIS A 629 31.01 -0.85 -3.59
N LEU A 630 30.68 -1.40 -4.76
CA LEU A 630 31.53 -2.33 -5.52
C LEU A 630 32.71 -1.65 -6.24
N GLY A 631 32.87 -0.33 -6.12
CA GLY A 631 33.95 0.44 -6.77
C GLY A 631 33.74 0.68 -8.27
N ARG A 632 32.55 0.36 -8.81
CA ARG A 632 32.15 0.57 -10.21
C ARG A 632 31.62 2.00 -10.39
N LEU A 633 32.51 2.97 -10.19
CA LEU A 633 32.14 4.38 -10.04
C LEU A 633 31.62 5.04 -11.34
N ARG A 634 31.94 4.49 -12.52
CA ARG A 634 31.45 5.04 -13.80
C ARG A 634 29.97 4.73 -13.98
N GLU A 635 29.59 3.48 -13.75
CA GLU A 635 28.21 3.00 -13.83
C GLU A 635 27.34 3.70 -12.78
N ALA A 636 27.83 3.79 -11.54
CA ALA A 636 27.15 4.55 -10.48
C ALA A 636 26.87 6.00 -10.91
N ARG A 637 27.89 6.69 -11.46
CA ARG A 637 27.74 8.09 -11.90
C ARG A 637 26.70 8.24 -13.00
N GLN A 638 26.69 7.34 -13.98
CA GLN A 638 25.75 7.39 -15.08
C GLN A 638 24.31 7.27 -14.60
N ILE A 639 24.04 6.32 -13.70
CA ILE A 639 22.69 6.09 -13.17
C ILE A 639 22.27 7.24 -12.25
N PHE A 640 23.12 7.68 -11.32
CA PHE A 640 22.78 8.84 -10.47
C PHE A 640 22.51 10.10 -11.28
N ALA A 641 23.24 10.35 -12.38
CA ALA A 641 22.99 11.51 -13.24
C ALA A 641 21.65 11.40 -13.97
N ALA A 642 21.30 10.21 -14.48
CA ALA A 642 20.04 9.96 -15.14
C ALA A 642 18.84 10.12 -14.18
N VAL A 643 18.95 9.56 -12.97
CA VAL A 643 17.90 9.65 -11.94
C VAL A 643 17.80 11.07 -11.37
N ALA A 644 18.90 11.79 -11.16
CA ALA A 644 18.84 13.18 -10.70
C ALA A 644 18.16 14.10 -11.72
N ALA A 645 18.28 13.80 -13.02
CA ALA A 645 17.65 14.57 -14.09
C ALA A 645 16.11 14.46 -14.09
N THR A 646 15.53 13.46 -13.42
CA THR A 646 14.08 13.32 -13.24
C THR A 646 13.56 14.15 -12.05
N GLY A 647 14.44 14.82 -11.29
CA GLY A 647 14.09 15.59 -10.09
C GLY A 647 14.12 14.77 -8.79
N TYR A 648 14.53 13.50 -8.85
CA TYR A 648 14.62 12.63 -7.67
C TYR A 648 15.83 12.99 -6.80
N SER A 649 15.58 13.68 -5.67
CA SER A 649 16.60 14.34 -4.84
C SER A 649 17.62 13.38 -4.20
N GLU A 650 17.27 12.11 -3.97
CA GLU A 650 18.17 11.13 -3.36
C GLU A 650 19.35 10.74 -4.26
N ALA A 651 19.19 10.83 -5.59
CA ALA A 651 20.28 10.58 -6.53
C ALA A 651 21.36 11.67 -6.53
N GLN A 652 21.01 12.91 -6.14
CA GLN A 652 21.98 14.00 -6.00
C GLN A 652 23.04 13.70 -4.93
N ARG A 653 22.63 13.06 -3.82
CA ARG A 653 23.56 12.61 -2.77
C ARG A 653 24.61 11.62 -3.30
N GLY A 654 24.23 10.76 -4.24
CA GLY A 654 25.15 9.82 -4.90
C GLY A 654 26.19 10.51 -5.78
N LEU A 655 25.79 11.56 -6.52
CA LEU A 655 26.72 12.38 -7.31
C LEU A 655 27.73 13.11 -6.41
N ASP A 656 27.29 13.66 -5.29
CA ASP A 656 28.15 14.36 -4.34
C ASP A 656 29.15 13.39 -3.68
N ALA A 657 28.70 12.19 -3.30
CA ALA A 657 29.56 11.13 -2.76
C ALA A 657 30.64 10.69 -3.77
N LEU A 658 30.27 10.56 -5.05
CA LEU A 658 31.21 10.25 -6.14
C LEU A 658 32.23 11.36 -6.38
N GLN A 659 31.86 12.62 -6.18
CA GLN A 659 32.79 13.75 -6.26
C GLN A 659 33.77 13.70 -5.08
N ALA A 660 33.28 13.53 -3.85
CA ALA A 660 34.11 13.48 -2.65
C ALA A 660 35.16 12.34 -2.69
N ARG A 661 34.77 11.17 -3.21
CA ARG A 661 35.67 10.02 -3.36
C ARG A 661 36.70 10.18 -4.49
N GLY A 662 36.41 11.01 -5.50
CA GLY A 662 37.33 11.30 -6.61
C GLY A 662 38.50 12.23 -6.24
N PHE A 663 38.50 12.80 -5.04
CA PHE A 663 39.60 13.63 -4.50
C PHE A 663 40.53 12.87 -3.53
N GLN A 664 40.29 11.57 -3.32
CA GLN A 664 41.19 10.64 -2.61
C GLN A 664 41.94 9.78 -3.64
#